data_AF-A0A5Q3LF21-F1
#
_entry.id   AF-A0A5Q3LF21-F1
#
_cell.length_a   1.000
_cell.length_b   1.000
_cell.length_c   1.000
_cell.angle_alpha   90.00
_cell.angle_beta   90.00
_cell.angle_gamma   90.00
#
_symmetry.space_group_name_H-M   'P 1'
#
loop_
_entity.id
_entity.type
_entity.pdbx_description
1 polymer ?
#
loop_
_entity_poly.entity_id
_entity_poly.type
_entity_poly.pdbx_seq_one_letter_code
_entity_poly.pdbx_strand_id
1 'polypeptide(L)'
;MILKNTFWFLIWLGLCCYSASGFAERQEIGKFNAFFLDGERINAAEIEGWSQGEGEPSINQKALFDSENPARWVLNRLLETGHSPEVLVEFWTGDCLPGEVTGYRYGLNHPIEQRFPHVIVDCPLPVGSPDQPWMSGRIRVRTEAIRRVVWQPRGGSGFQPGTLFLRDGSQIVYRALRWTERGIELLREEGTVSVSFSQIAELHFLRPPAWEPMWEQLASLSPDGKTRLIQLETASGLLATTSRDRLSLEVGTTMKAVRFHRIQPAWSLDPLWVPLSTISCWRFFAPHEVLLSNLEPQLIEQTPILAGYWQVQKNRSVLQISFSEFSPQATWGLGVLGNARLTFSLPPFSKNFTCRGRLDPSVGAGGCVQCRILWRREQEEKVLFESPVLVGSQESFETPQLSLSKPEKKVQQTQLLLEVNSTPEERPQGADPFDIRDALNWIEPLLVLDPKALQAILKERYSEQIPAWNQWQSPQFLSGKLSLKAVWEKGGLEGPSYDWQVQPTEESLQLVRELIPTEDQKWLVINTTRPEASPPCQLRVEANGKPLVEKWEIPTPEATSSVDPLTVPLQDYLDQKVTLRLIQSSEASDAAAQWKAISFLDQPLGLRRLFEDDPIWLNQFEGEENQLSFIAKSAFSGQGSLQLQAGSLGNTAIQDWNYSINNRPDLGEFRYLRFAWKTTEGANIELQLAASGKWDRQQGSQRQEGNERVLQYRAGPDRSENRYVKQIGFSSPTEWTIITRDLASDFGSFKLTGLQFHLSEGSTGWIDHIYLARKMSDFEYLDPELVNP
;
A
#
# COMPACT_ATOMS: atom_id res chain seq x y z
N MET A 1 89.00 3.23 -27.64
CA MET A 1 90.06 4.23 -27.77
C MET A 1 89.53 5.35 -28.67
N ILE A 2 89.14 6.46 -28.05
CA ILE A 2 88.87 7.81 -28.60
C ILE A 2 88.27 7.86 -30.02
N LEU A 3 86.95 8.04 -30.12
CA LEU A 3 86.24 9.09 -30.87
C LEU A 3 84.75 8.75 -30.99
N LYS A 4 83.91 9.80 -30.98
CA LYS A 4 82.44 9.86 -31.13
C LYS A 4 81.65 9.94 -29.82
N ASN A 5 81.81 11.08 -29.15
CA ASN A 5 80.92 11.52 -28.08
C ASN A 5 80.61 13.02 -28.30
N THR A 6 79.83 13.34 -29.34
CA THR A 6 79.33 14.71 -29.61
C THR A 6 78.27 14.71 -30.73
N PHE A 7 77.19 13.95 -30.59
CA PHE A 7 76.01 14.11 -31.47
C PHE A 7 74.65 13.76 -30.84
N TRP A 8 74.60 13.47 -29.53
CA TRP A 8 73.37 13.04 -28.85
C TRP A 8 72.91 13.95 -27.69
N PHE A 9 73.53 15.11 -27.50
CA PHE A 9 73.19 16.01 -26.39
C PHE A 9 72.46 17.30 -26.78
N LEU A 10 72.22 17.54 -28.08
CA LEU A 10 71.48 18.73 -28.58
C LEU A 10 70.08 18.42 -29.16
N ILE A 11 69.67 17.15 -29.25
CA ILE A 11 68.32 16.76 -29.68
C ILE A 11 67.37 16.54 -28.48
N TRP A 12 67.88 16.57 -27.25
CA TRP A 12 67.05 16.41 -26.04
C TRP A 12 66.64 17.72 -25.35
N LEU A 13 67.09 18.88 -25.85
CA LEU A 13 66.70 20.21 -25.33
C LEU A 13 65.85 21.04 -26.32
N GLY A 14 65.62 20.56 -27.55
CA GLY A 14 64.69 21.14 -28.51
C GLY A 14 63.28 20.54 -28.47
N LEU A 15 63.05 19.51 -27.65
CA LEU A 15 61.77 18.80 -27.52
C LEU A 15 61.06 19.07 -26.18
N CYS A 16 61.44 20.15 -25.49
CA CYS A 16 60.80 20.63 -24.25
C CYS A 16 60.12 22.01 -24.38
N CYS A 17 60.00 22.59 -25.58
CA CYS A 17 59.36 23.91 -25.77
C CYS A 17 58.31 23.98 -26.91
N TYR A 18 57.74 22.86 -27.36
CA TYR A 18 56.62 22.86 -28.31
C TYR A 18 55.49 21.90 -27.94
N SER A 19 55.17 21.82 -26.65
CA SER A 19 53.94 21.21 -26.12
C SER A 19 53.29 22.14 -25.10
N ALA A 20 53.17 23.41 -25.47
CA ALA A 20 52.50 24.46 -24.69
C ALA A 20 51.56 25.27 -25.59
N SER A 21 50.61 24.60 -26.25
CA SER A 21 49.36 25.20 -26.75
C SER A 21 48.42 24.06 -27.18
N GLY A 22 47.71 23.52 -26.20
CA GLY A 22 46.80 22.40 -26.39
C GLY A 22 46.34 21.82 -25.06
N PHE A 23 46.10 22.67 -24.06
CA PHE A 23 45.18 22.31 -22.99
C PHE A 23 43.80 22.20 -23.64
N ALA A 24 43.50 21.04 -24.24
CA ALA A 24 42.13 20.60 -24.26
C ALA A 24 41.77 20.40 -22.79
N GLU A 25 40.88 21.24 -22.26
CA GLU A 25 40.19 20.97 -21.01
C GLU A 25 39.77 19.50 -21.02
N ARG A 26 40.39 18.72 -20.14
CA ARG A 26 39.91 17.39 -19.82
C ARG A 26 38.62 17.63 -19.06
N GLN A 27 37.51 17.77 -19.79
CA GLN A 27 36.19 17.98 -19.23
C GLN A 27 35.97 16.90 -18.17
N GLU A 28 35.97 17.27 -16.89
CA GLU A 28 35.62 16.33 -15.83
C GLU A 28 34.25 15.76 -16.17
N ILE A 29 34.17 14.43 -16.33
CA ILE A 29 32.90 13.76 -16.58
C ILE A 29 32.13 13.81 -15.26
N GLY A 30 31.41 14.91 -15.02
CA GLY A 30 30.56 15.07 -13.84
C GLY A 30 29.63 13.87 -13.64
N LYS A 31 29.49 13.41 -12.40
CA LYS A 31 28.64 12.25 -12.06
C LYS A 31 27.21 12.36 -12.60
N PHE A 32 26.63 13.55 -12.57
CA PHE A 32 25.25 13.81 -12.95
C PHE A 32 25.14 14.59 -14.26
N ASN A 33 24.14 14.25 -15.06
CA ASN A 33 23.70 14.99 -16.23
C ASN A 33 22.22 15.35 -16.06
N ALA A 34 21.88 16.63 -16.13
CA ALA A 34 20.52 17.13 -16.04
C ALA A 34 20.09 17.81 -17.34
N PHE A 35 18.82 17.65 -17.68
CA PHE A 35 18.18 18.32 -18.81
C PHE A 35 16.96 19.10 -18.34
N PHE A 36 16.86 20.35 -18.77
CA PHE A 36 15.82 21.29 -18.36
C PHE A 36 14.78 21.51 -19.46
N LEU A 37 13.63 22.09 -19.06
CA LEU A 37 12.50 22.33 -19.98
C LEU A 37 12.88 23.25 -21.15
N ASP A 38 13.77 24.22 -20.92
CA ASP A 38 14.33 25.11 -21.94
C ASP A 38 15.34 24.43 -22.90
N GLY A 39 15.68 23.16 -22.67
CA GLY A 39 16.66 22.40 -23.42
C GLY A 39 18.10 22.52 -22.91
N GLU A 40 18.35 23.28 -21.84
CA GLU A 40 19.68 23.41 -21.24
C GLU A 40 20.16 22.08 -20.66
N ARG A 41 21.47 21.83 -20.78
CA ARG A 41 22.15 20.68 -20.17
C ARG A 41 23.21 21.10 -19.18
N ILE A 42 23.20 20.42 -18.05
CA ILE A 42 24.17 20.66 -16.98
C ILE A 42 24.83 19.34 -16.61
N ASN A 43 26.17 19.32 -16.67
CA ASN A 43 26.97 18.25 -16.10
C ASN A 43 27.55 18.74 -14.76
N ALA A 44 27.40 17.94 -13.71
CA ALA A 44 27.91 18.29 -12.37
C ALA A 44 28.41 17.06 -11.62
N ALA A 45 29.31 17.26 -10.65
CA ALA A 45 29.82 16.20 -9.80
C ALA A 45 28.81 15.77 -8.71
N GLU A 46 27.94 16.69 -8.30
CA GLU A 46 26.96 16.46 -7.25
C GLU A 46 25.64 17.17 -7.53
N ILE A 47 24.61 16.80 -6.76
CA ILE A 47 23.35 17.55 -6.69
C ILE A 47 23.34 18.25 -5.32
N GLU A 48 23.31 19.58 -5.35
CA GLU A 48 23.36 20.46 -4.20
C GLU A 48 21.97 20.62 -3.57
N GLY A 49 21.90 21.03 -2.30
CA GLY A 49 20.64 21.32 -1.60
C GLY A 49 19.76 20.09 -1.31
N TRP A 50 19.98 18.96 -1.99
CA TRP A 50 19.21 17.74 -1.76
C TRP A 50 19.47 17.14 -0.37
N SER A 51 20.64 17.43 0.23
CA SER A 51 21.20 16.78 1.42
C SER A 51 20.80 17.36 2.79
N GLN A 52 20.22 18.56 2.86
CA GLN A 52 20.09 19.32 4.12
C GLN A 52 18.66 19.36 4.69
N GLY A 53 17.65 18.82 4.00
CA GLY A 53 16.24 18.93 4.43
C GLY A 53 15.64 20.34 4.33
N GLU A 54 16.49 21.36 4.29
CA GLU A 54 16.19 22.77 4.05
C GLU A 54 16.95 23.22 2.79
N GLY A 55 16.21 23.53 1.73
CA GLY A 55 16.76 23.99 0.45
C GLY A 55 16.07 23.35 -0.75
N GLU A 56 15.93 24.12 -1.83
CA GLU A 56 15.52 23.60 -3.12
C GLU A 56 16.70 22.87 -3.76
N PRO A 57 16.56 21.59 -4.15
CA PRO A 57 17.67 20.88 -4.77
C PRO A 57 18.05 21.50 -6.10
N SER A 58 19.36 21.61 -6.33
CA SER A 58 19.91 22.31 -7.49
C SER A 58 21.12 21.58 -8.06
N ILE A 59 21.42 21.85 -9.32
CA ILE A 59 22.62 21.37 -10.02
C ILE A 59 23.35 22.56 -10.62
N ASN A 60 24.61 22.79 -10.22
CA ASN A 60 25.36 24.02 -10.50
C ASN A 60 24.50 25.28 -10.22
N GLN A 61 23.91 25.37 -9.03
CA GLN A 61 23.03 26.46 -8.59
C GLN A 61 21.67 26.60 -9.32
N LYS A 62 21.39 25.82 -10.37
CA LYS A 62 20.08 25.81 -11.04
C LYS A 62 19.10 24.88 -10.32
N ALA A 63 18.00 25.42 -9.84
CA ALA A 63 16.97 24.67 -9.12
C ALA A 63 16.29 23.62 -10.01
N LEU A 64 16.14 22.41 -9.49
CA LEU A 64 15.57 21.28 -10.25
C LEU A 64 14.03 21.34 -10.32
N PHE A 65 13.40 22.08 -9.41
CA PHE A 65 11.94 22.21 -9.31
C PHE A 65 11.44 23.63 -9.61
N ASP A 66 12.25 24.45 -10.29
CA ASP A 66 11.87 25.79 -10.72
C ASP A 66 10.51 25.78 -11.45
N SER A 67 9.62 26.72 -11.14
CA SER A 67 8.25 26.70 -11.66
C SER A 67 8.17 27.00 -13.15
N GLU A 68 9.08 27.81 -13.67
CA GLU A 68 9.12 28.24 -15.08
C GLU A 68 9.97 27.30 -15.93
N ASN A 69 11.06 26.78 -15.37
CA ASN A 69 12.05 25.97 -16.07
C ASN A 69 12.56 24.80 -15.20
N PRO A 70 11.69 23.84 -14.88
CA PRO A 70 12.07 22.68 -14.08
C PRO A 70 12.98 21.75 -14.86
N ALA A 71 13.73 20.91 -14.14
CA ALA A 71 14.37 19.75 -14.75
C ALA A 71 13.31 18.82 -15.36
N ARG A 72 13.62 18.23 -16.51
CA ARG A 72 12.86 17.12 -17.12
C ARG A 72 13.37 15.78 -16.64
N TRP A 73 14.69 15.66 -16.50
CA TRP A 73 15.33 14.48 -15.96
C TRP A 73 16.74 14.77 -15.42
N VAL A 74 17.19 13.91 -14.53
CA VAL A 74 18.58 13.83 -14.04
C VAL A 74 19.05 12.39 -14.19
N LEU A 75 20.25 12.19 -14.71
CA LEU A 75 20.91 10.90 -14.89
C LEU A 75 22.16 10.84 -14.03
N ASN A 76 22.36 9.70 -13.36
CA ASN A 76 23.61 9.34 -12.72
C ASN A 76 24.43 8.49 -13.69
N ARG A 77 25.48 9.09 -14.28
CA ARG A 77 26.29 8.48 -15.34
C ARG A 77 27.22 7.37 -14.84
N LEU A 78 27.34 7.21 -13.53
CA LEU A 78 28.15 6.15 -12.92
C LEU A 78 27.40 4.83 -12.75
N LEU A 79 26.10 4.83 -13.03
CA LEU A 79 25.24 3.65 -12.92
C LEU A 79 24.69 3.29 -14.30
N GLU A 80 24.69 2.00 -14.59
CA GLU A 80 23.89 1.47 -15.69
C GLU A 80 22.41 1.52 -15.32
N THR A 81 21.56 1.75 -16.29
CA THR A 81 20.10 1.64 -16.13
C THR A 81 19.72 0.16 -16.01
N GLY A 82 19.08 -0.22 -14.90
CA GLY A 82 18.90 -1.63 -14.54
C GLY A 82 18.04 -2.42 -15.52
N HIS A 83 18.39 -3.66 -15.84
CA HIS A 83 17.56 -4.50 -16.70
C HIS A 83 16.20 -4.82 -16.06
N SER A 84 15.21 -5.20 -16.89
CA SER A 84 13.94 -5.72 -16.38
C SER A 84 14.20 -6.92 -15.47
N PRO A 85 13.67 -6.92 -14.23
CA PRO A 85 13.84 -8.05 -13.31
C PRO A 85 13.17 -9.32 -13.85
N GLU A 86 13.69 -10.48 -13.49
CA GLU A 86 13.06 -11.76 -13.83
C GLU A 86 11.83 -12.06 -12.96
N VAL A 87 11.84 -11.60 -11.71
CA VAL A 87 10.75 -11.76 -10.75
C VAL A 87 10.26 -10.39 -10.33
N LEU A 88 9.03 -10.05 -10.67
CA LEU A 88 8.52 -8.69 -10.52
C LEU A 88 6.99 -8.61 -10.37
N VAL A 89 6.58 -7.45 -9.90
CA VAL A 89 5.22 -6.93 -9.99
C VAL A 89 5.24 -5.70 -10.89
N GLU A 90 4.44 -5.73 -11.95
CA GLU A 90 4.29 -4.65 -12.93
C GLU A 90 2.98 -3.93 -12.73
N PHE A 91 2.99 -2.61 -12.87
CA PHE A 91 1.83 -1.75 -12.62
C PHE A 91 1.26 -1.16 -13.91
N TRP A 92 -0.03 -0.81 -13.90
CA TRP A 92 -0.72 -0.24 -15.06
C TRP A 92 -0.15 1.10 -15.53
N THR A 93 0.47 1.86 -14.62
CA THR A 93 1.05 3.18 -14.85
C THR A 93 2.52 3.16 -15.25
N GLY A 94 3.07 1.98 -15.56
CA GLY A 94 4.43 1.81 -16.06
C GLY A 94 5.50 1.57 -14.99
N ASP A 95 5.16 1.70 -13.70
CA ASP A 95 6.05 1.34 -12.59
C ASP A 95 6.33 -0.18 -12.54
N CYS A 96 7.40 -0.56 -11.84
CA CYS A 96 7.84 -1.94 -11.65
C CYS A 96 8.52 -2.12 -10.28
N LEU A 97 8.12 -3.15 -9.54
CA LEU A 97 8.73 -3.57 -8.28
C LEU A 97 9.37 -4.97 -8.45
N PRO A 98 10.70 -5.11 -8.30
CA PRO A 98 11.34 -6.43 -8.20
C PRO A 98 10.91 -7.14 -6.91
N GLY A 99 10.52 -8.42 -7.01
CA GLY A 99 10.16 -9.21 -5.83
C GLY A 99 9.04 -10.22 -6.08
N GLU A 100 8.92 -11.16 -5.14
CA GLU A 100 7.97 -12.27 -5.21
C GLU A 100 6.71 -11.98 -4.39
N VAL A 101 5.53 -12.20 -4.97
CA VAL A 101 4.28 -12.14 -4.19
C VAL A 101 4.15 -13.41 -3.35
N THR A 102 4.06 -13.24 -2.03
CA THR A 102 4.05 -14.34 -1.04
C THR A 102 2.76 -14.45 -0.26
N GLY A 103 1.89 -13.45 -0.31
CA GLY A 103 0.64 -13.44 0.44
C GLY A 103 -0.34 -12.37 -0.03
N TYR A 104 -1.54 -12.42 0.53
CA TYR A 104 -2.61 -11.43 0.31
C TYR A 104 -3.34 -11.14 1.61
N ARG A 105 -3.77 -9.89 1.79
CA ARG A 105 -4.67 -9.47 2.86
C ARG A 105 -5.80 -8.61 2.29
N TYR A 106 -7.01 -8.84 2.78
CA TYR A 106 -8.18 -8.04 2.41
C TYR A 106 -8.10 -6.61 2.97
N GLY A 107 -7.56 -6.42 4.17
CA GLY A 107 -7.26 -5.12 4.77
C GLY A 107 -8.48 -4.33 5.29
N LEU A 108 -9.60 -4.37 4.58
CA LEU A 108 -10.83 -3.64 4.91
C LEU A 108 -11.63 -4.23 6.09
N ASN A 109 -11.25 -5.42 6.56
CA ASN A 109 -11.88 -6.07 7.72
C ASN A 109 -11.14 -5.78 9.04
N HIS A 110 -10.05 -5.01 9.02
CA HIS A 110 -9.33 -4.69 10.24
C HIS A 110 -10.12 -3.66 11.08
N PRO A 111 -10.40 -3.93 12.36
CA PRO A 111 -11.42 -3.20 13.11
C PRO A 111 -11.08 -1.74 13.40
N ILE A 112 -9.79 -1.40 13.48
CA ILE A 112 -9.30 -0.08 13.90
C ILE A 112 -8.43 0.61 12.86
N GLU A 113 -8.00 -0.08 11.80
CA GLU A 113 -7.16 0.53 10.76
C GLU A 113 -7.37 -0.22 9.44
N GLN A 114 -8.34 0.24 8.67
CA GLN A 114 -8.68 -0.35 7.38
C GLN A 114 -7.68 0.09 6.31
N ARG A 115 -7.34 -0.84 5.42
CA ARG A 115 -6.42 -0.61 4.30
C ARG A 115 -6.98 -1.20 3.02
N PHE A 116 -6.53 -0.68 1.88
CA PHE A 116 -6.86 -1.27 0.58
C PHE A 116 -6.42 -2.75 0.52
N PRO A 117 -7.17 -3.60 -0.19
CA PRO A 117 -6.76 -4.98 -0.45
C PRO A 117 -5.40 -5.02 -1.14
N HIS A 118 -4.48 -5.81 -0.59
CA HIS A 118 -3.07 -5.79 -0.99
C HIS A 118 -2.43 -7.16 -0.97
N VAL A 119 -1.42 -7.33 -1.82
CA VAL A 119 -0.48 -8.45 -1.77
C VAL A 119 0.74 -8.08 -0.94
N ILE A 120 1.41 -9.09 -0.40
CA ILE A 120 2.70 -8.97 0.27
C ILE A 120 3.76 -9.38 -0.74
N VAL A 121 4.72 -8.49 -1.00
CA VAL A 121 5.85 -8.72 -1.90
C VAL A 121 7.13 -8.80 -1.10
N ASP A 122 7.81 -9.94 -1.18
CA ASP A 122 9.17 -10.12 -0.68
C ASP A 122 10.13 -9.54 -1.74
N CYS A 123 10.55 -8.29 -1.51
CA CYS A 123 11.45 -7.50 -2.33
C CYS A 123 12.92 -7.75 -1.93
N PRO A 124 13.78 -8.18 -2.88
CA PRO A 124 15.19 -8.44 -2.60
C PRO A 124 16.03 -7.15 -2.48
N LEU A 125 15.47 -6.00 -2.83
CA LEU A 125 16.18 -4.73 -2.78
C LEU A 125 16.23 -4.17 -1.35
N PRO A 126 17.30 -3.43 -0.98
CA PRO A 126 17.43 -2.81 0.33
C PRO A 126 16.60 -1.52 0.41
N VAL A 127 15.28 -1.64 0.28
CA VAL A 127 14.32 -0.52 0.26
C VAL A 127 13.53 -0.38 1.56
N GLY A 128 13.86 -1.16 2.58
CA GLY A 128 13.28 -1.04 3.92
C GLY A 128 13.87 0.09 4.74
N SER A 129 13.17 0.46 5.82
CA SER A 129 13.65 1.49 6.74
C SER A 129 15.02 1.12 7.32
N PRO A 130 16.00 2.04 7.31
CA PRO A 130 17.32 1.79 7.91
C PRO A 130 17.25 1.60 9.43
N ASP A 131 16.24 2.18 10.09
CA ASP A 131 16.11 2.18 11.55
C ASP A 131 15.12 1.12 12.07
N GLN A 132 14.33 0.49 11.18
CA GLN A 132 13.31 -0.51 11.51
C GLN A 132 13.48 -1.79 10.66
N PRO A 133 14.36 -2.72 11.06
CA PRO A 133 14.75 -3.87 10.24
C PRO A 133 13.63 -4.88 9.96
N TRP A 134 12.55 -4.92 10.76
CA TRP A 134 11.39 -5.79 10.48
C TRP A 134 10.56 -5.33 9.27
N MET A 135 10.73 -4.09 8.81
CA MET A 135 10.15 -3.60 7.55
C MET A 135 11.09 -3.83 6.35
N SER A 136 12.22 -4.52 6.53
CA SER A 136 13.14 -4.77 5.43
C SER A 136 12.57 -5.81 4.46
N GLY A 137 12.46 -5.41 3.19
CA GLY A 137 12.19 -6.32 2.09
C GLY A 137 10.75 -6.84 1.99
N ARG A 138 9.79 -6.45 2.85
CA ARG A 138 8.37 -6.80 2.68
C ARG A 138 7.53 -5.58 2.39
N ILE A 139 6.89 -5.55 1.23
CA ILE A 139 6.13 -4.40 0.73
C ILE A 139 4.69 -4.83 0.47
N ARG A 140 3.75 -4.08 1.04
CA ARG A 140 2.31 -4.23 0.81
C ARG A 140 1.91 -3.43 -0.43
N VAL A 141 1.44 -4.13 -1.44
CA VAL A 141 1.12 -3.59 -2.76
C VAL A 141 -0.37 -3.69 -3.04
N ARG A 142 -1.02 -2.57 -3.37
CA ARG A 142 -2.45 -2.50 -3.71
C ARG A 142 -2.76 -3.41 -4.89
N THR A 143 -3.77 -4.25 -4.75
CA THR A 143 -4.13 -5.23 -5.79
C THR A 143 -4.63 -4.60 -7.09
N GLU A 144 -5.33 -3.47 -7.02
CA GLU A 144 -5.90 -2.78 -8.18
C GLU A 144 -4.85 -2.13 -9.09
N ALA A 145 -3.68 -1.79 -8.55
CA ALA A 145 -2.60 -1.18 -9.32
C ALA A 145 -1.87 -2.21 -10.22
N ILE A 146 -2.01 -3.50 -9.92
CA ILE A 146 -1.22 -4.57 -10.53
C ILE A 146 -1.74 -4.86 -11.94
N ARG A 147 -0.82 -4.80 -12.90
CA ARG A 147 -1.02 -5.22 -14.30
C ARG A 147 -0.66 -6.68 -14.47
N ARG A 148 0.51 -7.09 -13.98
CA ARG A 148 0.93 -8.50 -13.95
C ARG A 148 1.90 -8.80 -12.82
N VAL A 149 1.95 -10.07 -12.44
CA VAL A 149 2.95 -10.61 -11.52
C VAL A 149 3.71 -11.74 -12.23
N VAL A 150 5.02 -11.73 -12.11
CA VAL A 150 5.93 -12.72 -12.70
C VAL A 150 6.72 -13.37 -11.57
N TRP A 151 6.45 -14.65 -11.31
CA TRP A 151 7.25 -15.51 -10.43
C TRP A 151 8.34 -16.24 -11.20
N GLN A 152 8.04 -16.60 -12.45
CA GLN A 152 8.96 -17.29 -13.35
C GLN A 152 8.66 -16.85 -14.79
N PRO A 153 9.57 -16.13 -15.46
CA PRO A 153 9.36 -15.67 -16.82
C PRO A 153 8.99 -16.79 -17.79
N ARG A 154 7.99 -16.52 -18.63
CA ARG A 154 7.58 -17.32 -19.77
C ARG A 154 8.06 -16.60 -21.02
N GLY A 155 9.08 -17.16 -21.67
CA GLY A 155 9.69 -16.55 -22.85
C GLY A 155 8.64 -16.20 -23.91
N GLY A 156 8.69 -14.99 -24.45
CA GLY A 156 7.92 -14.56 -25.62
C GLY A 156 6.47 -14.12 -25.39
N SER A 157 5.86 -14.34 -24.21
CA SER A 157 4.50 -13.86 -23.95
C SER A 157 4.50 -12.40 -23.49
N GLY A 158 4.07 -11.52 -24.40
CA GLY A 158 3.62 -10.18 -24.03
C GLY A 158 2.43 -10.26 -23.07
N PHE A 159 1.99 -9.11 -22.57
CA PHE A 159 0.85 -9.06 -21.68
C PHE A 159 -0.42 -9.57 -22.36
N GLN A 160 -1.10 -10.51 -21.69
CA GLN A 160 -2.30 -11.20 -22.17
C GLN A 160 -3.37 -11.08 -21.09
N PRO A 161 -4.27 -10.08 -21.18
CA PRO A 161 -5.24 -9.79 -20.14
C PRO A 161 -6.08 -11.02 -19.77
N GLY A 162 -6.31 -11.24 -18.47
CA GLY A 162 -7.17 -12.33 -17.99
C GLY A 162 -6.58 -13.74 -18.21
N THR A 163 -5.26 -13.86 -18.15
CA THR A 163 -4.55 -15.13 -18.39
C THR A 163 -3.61 -15.47 -17.24
N LEU A 164 -3.71 -16.69 -16.73
CA LEU A 164 -2.80 -17.30 -15.78
C LEU A 164 -1.86 -18.26 -16.52
N PHE A 165 -0.56 -18.17 -16.27
CA PHE A 165 0.45 -19.10 -16.77
C PHE A 165 0.95 -19.95 -15.60
N LEU A 166 0.89 -21.26 -15.76
CA LEU A 166 1.34 -22.23 -14.77
C LEU A 166 2.77 -22.66 -15.03
N ARG A 167 3.48 -23.05 -13.97
CA ARG A 167 4.88 -23.52 -14.04
C ARG A 167 5.05 -24.73 -14.95
N ASP A 168 4.02 -25.57 -15.05
CA ASP A 168 4.03 -26.81 -15.83
C ASP A 168 3.99 -26.63 -17.35
N GLY A 169 3.67 -25.44 -17.88
CA GLY A 169 3.39 -25.33 -19.32
C GLY A 169 2.10 -24.59 -19.61
N SER A 170 1.07 -24.92 -18.84
CA SER A 170 -0.32 -24.67 -19.18
C SER A 170 -0.75 -23.21 -18.92
N GLN A 171 -1.86 -22.85 -19.56
CA GLN A 171 -2.45 -21.51 -19.48
C GLN A 171 -3.93 -21.65 -19.13
N ILE A 172 -4.43 -20.74 -18.31
CA ILE A 172 -5.83 -20.67 -17.92
C ILE A 172 -6.34 -19.25 -18.20
N VAL A 173 -7.33 -19.15 -19.10
CA VAL A 173 -8.06 -17.89 -19.34
C VAL A 173 -9.19 -17.77 -18.32
N TYR A 174 -9.37 -16.59 -17.75
CA TYR A 174 -10.38 -16.32 -16.72
C TYR A 174 -11.09 -14.98 -16.95
N ARG A 175 -12.29 -14.84 -16.39
CA ARG A 175 -13.12 -13.62 -16.46
C ARG A 175 -13.28 -12.90 -15.14
N ALA A 176 -12.94 -13.55 -14.03
CA ALA A 176 -12.83 -12.92 -12.71
C ALA A 176 -11.78 -13.64 -11.87
N LEU A 177 -11.19 -12.91 -10.93
CA LEU A 177 -10.18 -13.41 -10.00
C LEU A 177 -10.52 -12.95 -8.59
N ARG A 178 -10.35 -13.84 -7.61
CA ARG A 178 -10.37 -13.51 -6.19
C ARG A 178 -9.05 -13.97 -5.57
N TRP A 179 -8.44 -13.10 -4.78
CA TRP A 179 -7.28 -13.46 -3.99
C TRP A 179 -7.67 -14.28 -2.76
N THR A 180 -6.81 -15.21 -2.39
CA THR A 180 -6.85 -15.93 -1.12
C THR A 180 -5.50 -15.76 -0.42
N GLU A 181 -5.40 -16.09 0.86
CA GLU A 181 -4.14 -15.91 1.61
C GLU A 181 -2.93 -16.65 0.98
N ARG A 182 -3.17 -17.74 0.23
CA ARG A 182 -2.12 -18.63 -0.30
C ARG A 182 -2.16 -18.83 -1.82
N GLY A 183 -3.01 -18.08 -2.52
CA GLY A 183 -3.25 -18.31 -3.95
C GLY A 183 -4.38 -17.46 -4.49
N ILE A 184 -5.01 -17.97 -5.53
CA ILE A 184 -6.11 -17.31 -6.23
C ILE A 184 -7.24 -18.30 -6.54
N GLU A 185 -8.46 -17.77 -6.62
CA GLU A 185 -9.62 -18.43 -7.19
C GLU A 185 -9.98 -17.74 -8.50
N LEU A 186 -10.07 -18.52 -9.57
CA LEU A 186 -10.35 -18.05 -10.92
C LEU A 186 -11.72 -18.50 -11.36
N LEU A 187 -12.54 -17.58 -11.84
CA LEU A 187 -13.78 -17.90 -12.53
C LEU A 187 -13.53 -18.02 -14.03
N ARG A 188 -13.76 -19.22 -14.57
CA ARG A 188 -13.71 -19.55 -15.99
C ARG A 188 -15.12 -19.62 -16.58
N GLU A 189 -15.19 -19.98 -17.85
CA GLU A 189 -16.46 -20.34 -18.50
C GLU A 189 -17.02 -21.64 -17.92
N GLU A 190 -16.17 -22.64 -17.67
CA GLU A 190 -16.58 -23.99 -17.23
C GLU A 190 -16.72 -24.14 -15.70
N GLY A 191 -16.38 -23.11 -14.92
CA GLY A 191 -16.48 -23.12 -13.46
C GLY A 191 -15.35 -22.39 -12.75
N THR A 192 -15.21 -22.64 -11.45
CA THR A 192 -14.16 -22.04 -10.60
C THR A 192 -12.98 -22.98 -10.45
N VAL A 193 -11.76 -22.45 -10.48
CA VAL A 193 -10.51 -23.19 -10.22
C VAL A 193 -9.68 -22.46 -9.18
N SER A 194 -9.19 -23.18 -8.17
CA SER A 194 -8.26 -22.65 -7.17
C SER A 194 -6.83 -23.04 -7.53
N VAL A 195 -5.90 -22.08 -7.44
CA VAL A 195 -4.48 -22.27 -7.77
C VAL A 195 -3.62 -21.65 -6.67
N SER A 196 -2.66 -22.40 -6.13
CA SER A 196 -1.71 -21.88 -5.12
C SER A 196 -0.58 -21.08 -5.76
N PHE A 197 0.00 -20.11 -5.04
CA PHE A 197 1.12 -19.31 -5.58
C PHE A 197 2.30 -20.16 -6.08
N SER A 198 2.57 -21.30 -5.44
CA SER A 198 3.63 -22.24 -5.83
C SER A 198 3.45 -22.88 -7.22
N GLN A 199 2.23 -22.84 -7.79
CA GLN A 199 1.93 -23.39 -9.12
C GLN A 199 2.01 -22.32 -10.22
N ILE A 200 2.01 -21.05 -9.84
CA ILE A 200 1.92 -19.91 -10.76
C ILE A 200 3.32 -19.56 -11.27
N ALA A 201 3.41 -19.31 -12.58
CA ALA A 201 4.58 -18.74 -13.23
C ALA A 201 4.36 -17.24 -13.50
N GLU A 202 3.23 -16.89 -14.13
CA GLU A 202 2.83 -15.50 -14.37
C GLU A 202 1.31 -15.35 -14.19
N LEU A 203 0.87 -14.19 -13.72
CA LEU A 203 -0.53 -13.81 -13.62
C LEU A 203 -0.76 -12.46 -14.30
N HIS A 204 -1.56 -12.46 -15.37
CA HIS A 204 -1.89 -11.26 -16.16
C HIS A 204 -3.33 -10.81 -15.89
N PHE A 205 -3.48 -9.61 -15.32
CA PHE A 205 -4.77 -9.13 -14.86
C PHE A 205 -5.71 -8.73 -16.00
N LEU A 206 -7.01 -8.73 -15.71
CA LEU A 206 -8.01 -8.18 -16.62
C LEU A 206 -7.77 -6.69 -16.79
N ARG A 207 -7.99 -6.17 -18.00
CA ARG A 207 -7.74 -4.77 -18.30
C ARG A 207 -8.81 -3.88 -17.65
N PRO A 208 -8.42 -2.89 -16.82
CA PRO A 208 -9.34 -1.88 -16.30
C PRO A 208 -9.70 -0.87 -17.40
N PRO A 209 -10.68 0.02 -17.17
CA PRO A 209 -10.91 1.17 -18.05
C PRO A 209 -9.61 1.96 -18.26
N ALA A 210 -9.32 2.36 -19.51
CA ALA A 210 -7.97 2.73 -19.97
C ALA A 210 -7.24 3.80 -19.15
N TRP A 211 -7.99 4.69 -18.48
CA TRP A 211 -7.44 5.80 -17.72
C TRP A 211 -7.63 5.69 -16.21
N GLU A 212 -8.39 4.70 -15.74
CA GLU A 212 -8.73 4.58 -14.31
C GLU A 212 -7.48 4.45 -13.43
N PRO A 213 -6.51 3.57 -13.74
CA PRO A 213 -5.29 3.46 -12.93
C PRO A 213 -4.46 4.75 -12.89
N MET A 214 -4.49 5.54 -13.97
CA MET A 214 -3.80 6.84 -14.00
C MET A 214 -4.50 7.85 -13.09
N TRP A 215 -5.83 7.90 -13.09
CA TRP A 215 -6.59 8.78 -12.19
C TRP A 215 -6.41 8.41 -10.73
N GLU A 216 -6.42 7.11 -10.39
CA GLU A 216 -6.14 6.63 -9.04
C GLU A 216 -4.73 7.03 -8.57
N GLN A 217 -3.71 6.82 -9.42
CA GLN A 217 -2.34 7.24 -9.10
C GLN A 217 -2.24 8.75 -8.88
N LEU A 218 -2.82 9.56 -9.77
CA LEU A 218 -2.77 11.01 -9.68
C LEU A 218 -3.54 11.54 -8.46
N ALA A 219 -4.72 10.99 -8.17
CA ALA A 219 -5.50 11.32 -6.97
C ALA A 219 -4.71 10.99 -5.70
N SER A 220 -3.91 9.92 -5.72
CA SER A 220 -3.06 9.55 -4.59
C SER A 220 -1.81 10.42 -4.44
N LEU A 221 -1.14 10.78 -5.54
CA LEU A 221 0.17 11.45 -5.49
C LEU A 221 0.07 12.98 -5.53
N SER A 222 -0.93 13.51 -6.25
CA SER A 222 -1.12 14.94 -6.49
C SER A 222 -2.61 15.29 -6.53
N PRO A 223 -3.34 15.15 -5.40
CA PRO A 223 -4.79 15.34 -5.35
C PRO A 223 -5.22 16.73 -5.84
N ASP A 224 -4.44 17.77 -5.53
CA ASP A 224 -4.73 19.14 -5.98
C ASP A 224 -4.36 19.41 -7.44
N GLY A 225 -3.66 18.48 -8.09
CA GLY A 225 -3.16 18.55 -9.46
C GLY A 225 -1.95 19.46 -9.64
N LYS A 226 -1.26 19.87 -8.56
CA LYS A 226 -0.17 20.85 -8.61
C LYS A 226 1.20 20.29 -8.30
N THR A 227 1.32 19.39 -7.32
CA THR A 227 2.64 18.88 -6.93
C THR A 227 3.28 18.08 -8.07
N ARG A 228 4.56 18.34 -8.32
CA ARG A 228 5.34 17.71 -9.40
C ARG A 228 5.58 16.25 -9.08
N LEU A 229 5.45 15.40 -10.11
CA LEU A 229 5.69 13.98 -10.02
C LEU A 229 7.13 13.65 -10.37
N ILE A 230 7.64 12.61 -9.73
CA ILE A 230 9.01 12.13 -9.86
C ILE A 230 8.94 10.63 -10.08
N GLN A 231 9.40 10.15 -11.24
CA GLN A 231 9.63 8.73 -11.47
C GLN A 231 11.13 8.45 -11.33
N LEU A 232 11.49 7.57 -10.41
CA LEU A 232 12.86 7.11 -10.20
C LEU A 232 13.08 5.72 -10.77
N GLU A 233 14.25 5.52 -11.33
CA GLU A 233 14.73 4.21 -11.79
C GLU A 233 16.03 3.86 -11.08
N THR A 234 16.15 2.63 -10.61
CA THR A 234 17.38 2.12 -10.01
C THR A 234 18.14 1.21 -10.98
N ALA A 235 19.44 1.08 -10.75
CA ALA A 235 20.29 0.11 -11.44
C ALA A 235 19.85 -1.36 -11.20
N SER A 236 18.96 -1.60 -10.23
CA SER A 236 18.44 -2.94 -9.89
C SER A 236 17.01 -3.18 -10.41
N GLY A 237 16.47 -2.31 -11.27
CA GLY A 237 15.19 -2.52 -11.95
C GLY A 237 13.95 -2.07 -11.20
N LEU A 238 14.09 -1.35 -10.07
CA LEU A 238 12.95 -0.64 -9.45
C LEU A 238 12.61 0.58 -10.30
N LEU A 239 11.35 0.71 -10.68
CA LEU A 239 10.78 1.89 -11.32
C LEU A 239 9.57 2.34 -10.50
N ALA A 240 9.66 3.51 -9.87
CA ALA A 240 8.65 3.97 -8.93
C ALA A 240 8.30 5.45 -9.13
N THR A 241 7.02 5.76 -9.16
CA THR A 241 6.49 7.13 -9.30
C THR A 241 5.98 7.63 -7.95
N THR A 242 6.48 8.79 -7.52
CA THR A 242 6.06 9.51 -6.31
C THR A 242 5.77 10.98 -6.64
N SER A 243 5.36 11.76 -5.64
CA SER A 243 5.28 13.22 -5.73
C SER A 243 6.33 13.90 -4.88
N ARG A 244 6.56 15.20 -5.14
CA ARG A 244 7.46 16.02 -4.32
C ARG A 244 7.07 16.04 -2.84
N ASP A 245 5.77 16.00 -2.56
CA ASP A 245 5.20 16.03 -1.20
C ASP A 245 5.42 14.71 -0.45
N ARG A 246 5.52 13.60 -1.21
CA ARG A 246 5.80 12.25 -0.70
C ARG A 246 7.26 11.85 -0.88
N LEU A 247 8.15 12.82 -1.08
CA LEU A 247 9.59 12.63 -1.20
C LEU A 247 10.30 13.33 -0.04
N SER A 248 11.05 12.58 0.75
CA SER A 248 12.04 13.15 1.68
C SER A 248 13.40 12.49 1.52
N LEU A 249 14.47 13.22 1.85
CA LEU A 249 15.79 12.63 2.01
C LEU A 249 16.00 12.25 3.46
N GLU A 250 16.51 11.05 3.70
CA GLU A 250 16.88 10.57 5.03
C GLU A 250 18.33 10.07 5.04
N VAL A 251 18.98 10.19 6.19
CA VAL A 251 20.33 9.68 6.43
C VAL A 251 20.21 8.55 7.44
N GLY A 252 20.66 7.35 7.08
CA GLY A 252 20.58 6.18 7.97
C GLY A 252 21.35 6.44 9.26
N THR A 253 20.71 6.26 10.42
CA THR A 253 21.35 6.52 11.72
C THR A 253 22.34 5.42 12.11
N THR A 254 22.05 4.18 11.69
CA THR A 254 22.85 2.98 11.95
C THR A 254 23.93 2.76 10.89
N MET A 255 23.60 2.96 9.61
CA MET A 255 24.52 2.90 8.48
C MET A 255 25.12 4.29 8.17
N LYS A 256 25.71 4.92 9.19
CA LYS A 256 26.21 6.31 9.12
C LYS A 256 26.95 6.57 7.80
N ALA A 257 26.40 7.47 7.00
CA ALA A 257 26.81 7.95 5.66
C ALA A 257 25.97 7.50 4.45
N VAL A 258 25.06 6.51 4.55
CA VAL A 258 24.14 6.19 3.44
C VAL A 258 22.94 7.14 3.43
N ARG A 259 22.67 7.73 2.27
CA ARG A 259 21.51 8.62 2.03
C ARG A 259 20.43 7.87 1.27
N PHE A 260 19.18 8.07 1.67
CA PHE A 260 18.01 7.42 1.09
C PHE A 260 16.98 8.45 0.65
N HIS A 261 16.34 8.21 -0.49
CA HIS A 261 15.05 8.80 -0.78
C HIS A 261 13.97 7.97 -0.11
N ARG A 262 13.29 8.54 0.86
CA ARG A 262 12.02 8.00 1.34
C ARG A 262 10.92 8.45 0.39
N ILE A 263 10.28 7.49 -0.24
CA ILE A 263 9.17 7.68 -1.19
C ILE A 263 7.98 6.83 -0.76
N GLN A 264 6.77 7.17 -1.20
CA GLN A 264 5.65 6.25 -1.14
C GLN A 264 4.83 6.33 -2.43
N PRO A 265 5.07 5.42 -3.39
CA PRO A 265 4.29 5.32 -4.62
C PRO A 265 2.81 5.01 -4.35
N ALA A 266 1.92 5.38 -5.27
CA ALA A 266 0.47 5.17 -5.11
C ALA A 266 0.07 3.70 -4.93
N TRP A 267 0.85 2.79 -5.53
CA TRP A 267 0.63 1.35 -5.45
C TRP A 267 1.13 0.73 -4.13
N SER A 268 1.93 1.45 -3.34
CA SER A 268 2.52 0.95 -2.10
C SER A 268 1.80 1.48 -0.87
N LEU A 269 1.41 0.59 0.03
CA LEU A 269 0.97 0.97 1.37
C LEU A 269 2.15 1.27 2.29
N ASP A 270 3.35 0.84 1.90
CA ASP A 270 4.59 1.05 2.63
C ASP A 270 5.45 2.15 2.00
N PRO A 271 6.14 2.97 2.81
CA PRO A 271 7.24 3.80 2.34
C PRO A 271 8.45 2.95 1.91
N LEU A 272 9.17 3.42 0.90
CA LEU A 272 10.40 2.80 0.40
C LEU A 272 11.57 3.74 0.64
N TRP A 273 12.64 3.24 1.24
CA TRP A 273 13.91 3.95 1.43
C TRP A 273 14.89 3.54 0.35
N VAL A 274 14.87 4.25 -0.78
CA VAL A 274 15.72 3.92 -1.93
C VAL A 274 17.10 4.55 -1.74
N PRO A 275 18.19 3.78 -1.69
CA PRO A 275 19.54 4.35 -1.53
C PRO A 275 19.89 5.23 -2.73
N LEU A 276 20.34 6.47 -2.49
CA LEU A 276 20.69 7.42 -3.57
C LEU A 276 21.76 6.88 -4.51
N SER A 277 22.67 6.05 -3.98
CA SER A 277 23.74 5.40 -4.75
C SER A 277 23.24 4.36 -5.75
N THR A 278 21.96 3.98 -5.72
CA THR A 278 21.36 3.00 -6.63
C THR A 278 20.49 3.64 -7.71
N ILE A 279 20.15 4.93 -7.57
CA ILE A 279 19.26 5.62 -8.51
C ILE A 279 20.05 6.08 -9.73
N SER A 280 19.69 5.53 -10.88
CA SER A 280 20.30 5.82 -12.18
C SER A 280 19.61 6.99 -12.88
N CYS A 281 18.30 7.16 -12.68
CA CYS A 281 17.52 8.20 -13.33
C CYS A 281 16.41 8.77 -12.43
N TRP A 282 16.21 10.08 -12.50
CA TRP A 282 15.02 10.78 -12.06
C TRP A 282 14.35 11.42 -13.28
N ARG A 283 13.04 11.24 -13.42
CA ARG A 283 12.19 11.90 -14.43
C ARG A 283 11.17 12.76 -13.73
N PHE A 284 10.96 13.97 -14.22
CA PHE A 284 10.12 14.98 -13.58
C PHE A 284 9.04 15.49 -14.54
N PHE A 285 7.80 15.48 -14.11
CA PHE A 285 6.66 15.89 -14.93
C PHE A 285 5.52 16.44 -14.07
N ALA A 286 4.75 17.37 -14.62
CA ALA A 286 3.54 17.86 -13.97
C ALA A 286 2.40 16.81 -14.05
N PRO A 287 1.40 16.86 -13.15
CA PRO A 287 0.29 15.90 -13.18
C PRO A 287 -0.52 15.88 -14.49
N HIS A 288 -0.55 17.00 -15.22
CA HIS A 288 -1.23 17.12 -16.51
C HIS A 288 -0.33 16.75 -17.72
N GLU A 289 0.93 16.40 -17.46
CA GLU A 289 1.90 15.92 -18.44
C GLU A 289 2.01 14.39 -18.32
N VAL A 290 1.36 13.67 -19.23
CA VAL A 290 1.32 12.20 -19.21
C VAL A 290 2.35 11.64 -20.18
N LEU A 291 3.33 10.93 -19.63
CA LEU A 291 4.32 10.18 -20.40
C LEU A 291 3.59 9.00 -21.07
N LEU A 292 3.60 8.93 -22.40
CA LEU A 292 2.85 7.88 -23.09
C LEU A 292 3.40 6.48 -22.78
N SER A 293 4.68 6.37 -22.41
CA SER A 293 5.29 5.12 -21.92
C SER A 293 4.72 4.63 -20.59
N ASN A 294 4.07 5.50 -19.81
CA ASN A 294 3.35 5.14 -18.60
C ASN A 294 1.91 4.67 -18.87
N LEU A 295 1.44 4.73 -20.12
CA LEU A 295 0.13 4.21 -20.51
C LEU A 295 0.26 2.84 -21.16
N GLU A 296 -0.77 2.02 -21.00
CA GLU A 296 -0.90 0.79 -21.76
C GLU A 296 -1.65 1.05 -23.07
N PRO A 297 -1.07 0.68 -24.24
CA PRO A 297 -1.80 0.72 -25.50
C PRO A 297 -3.05 -0.17 -25.43
N GLN A 298 -4.17 0.33 -25.94
CA GLN A 298 -5.38 -0.47 -26.07
C GLN A 298 -5.24 -1.56 -27.11
N LEU A 299 -4.50 -1.26 -28.18
CA LEU A 299 -4.25 -2.21 -29.26
C LEU A 299 -2.82 -2.00 -29.75
N ILE A 300 -2.14 -3.11 -29.97
CA ILE A 300 -0.83 -3.18 -30.60
C ILE A 300 -1.02 -4.08 -31.82
N GLU A 301 -0.91 -3.50 -33.00
CA GLU A 301 -0.94 -4.23 -34.27
C GLU A 301 0.49 -4.27 -34.78
N GLN A 302 1.00 -5.47 -35.05
CA GLN A 302 2.34 -5.63 -35.61
C GLN A 302 2.29 -6.69 -36.70
N THR A 303 2.79 -6.35 -37.88
CA THR A 303 2.82 -7.22 -39.05
C THR A 303 4.25 -7.32 -39.58
N PRO A 304 5.13 -8.03 -38.85
CA PRO A 304 6.51 -8.19 -39.29
C PRO A 304 6.56 -9.00 -40.59
N ILE A 305 7.45 -8.62 -41.49
CA ILE A 305 7.65 -9.29 -42.78
C ILE A 305 8.72 -10.38 -42.64
N LEU A 306 9.88 -10.04 -42.07
CA LEU A 306 11.01 -10.95 -41.86
C LEU A 306 11.57 -10.91 -40.43
N ALA A 307 11.49 -9.78 -39.74
CA ALA A 307 12.18 -9.59 -38.46
C ALA A 307 11.57 -10.36 -37.27
N GLY A 308 10.42 -11.04 -37.46
CA GLY A 308 9.71 -11.76 -36.40
C GLY A 308 8.90 -10.81 -35.49
N TYR A 309 8.14 -11.36 -34.55
CA TYR A 309 7.36 -10.55 -33.60
C TYR A 309 8.25 -10.10 -32.42
N TRP A 310 8.22 -8.80 -32.10
CA TRP A 310 9.00 -8.22 -31.00
C TRP A 310 8.10 -7.38 -30.11
N GLN A 311 8.19 -7.60 -28.80
CA GLN A 311 7.38 -6.85 -27.84
C GLN A 311 7.79 -5.37 -27.82
N VAL A 312 6.80 -4.48 -27.77
CA VAL A 312 7.01 -3.05 -27.53
C VAL A 312 7.69 -2.87 -26.17
N GLN A 313 8.76 -2.08 -26.15
CA GLN A 313 9.53 -1.82 -24.93
C GLN A 313 9.24 -0.42 -24.40
N LYS A 314 9.02 -0.32 -23.08
CA LYS A 314 8.81 0.95 -22.37
C LYS A 314 10.14 1.45 -21.82
N ASN A 315 10.45 2.73 -22.09
CA ASN A 315 11.67 3.44 -21.68
C ASN A 315 12.98 2.81 -22.18
N ARG A 316 12.90 1.90 -23.13
CA ARG A 316 13.99 1.13 -23.70
C ARG A 316 13.73 0.88 -25.18
N SER A 317 14.80 0.57 -25.89
CA SER A 317 14.69 0.18 -27.28
C SER A 317 14.17 -1.25 -27.42
N VAL A 318 13.83 -1.66 -28.64
CA VAL A 318 13.36 -3.03 -28.90
C VAL A 318 14.41 -4.10 -28.53
N LEU A 319 15.69 -3.69 -28.46
CA LEU A 319 16.83 -4.51 -28.03
C LEU A 319 17.12 -4.37 -26.52
N GLN A 320 16.19 -3.80 -25.74
CA GLN A 320 16.30 -3.58 -24.29
C GLN A 320 17.38 -2.58 -23.85
N ILE A 321 17.97 -1.85 -24.80
CA ILE A 321 19.00 -0.84 -24.53
C ILE A 321 18.32 0.42 -23.99
N SER A 322 18.92 1.04 -22.97
CA SER A 322 18.39 2.27 -22.42
C SER A 322 18.56 3.46 -23.37
N PHE A 323 17.56 4.32 -23.41
CA PHE A 323 17.58 5.51 -24.27
C PHE A 323 18.74 6.46 -23.94
N SER A 324 19.17 6.50 -22.67
CA SER A 324 20.27 7.37 -22.25
C SER A 324 21.63 6.94 -22.82
N GLU A 325 21.78 5.69 -23.26
CA GLU A 325 23.05 5.17 -23.78
C GLU A 325 23.36 5.67 -25.20
N PHE A 326 22.33 5.95 -25.99
CA PHE A 326 22.48 6.31 -27.39
C PHE A 326 21.79 7.62 -27.80
N SER A 327 20.90 8.12 -26.95
CA SER A 327 20.34 9.46 -27.05
C SER A 327 20.67 10.23 -25.78
N PRO A 328 21.70 11.11 -25.79
CA PRO A 328 22.06 11.92 -24.62
C PRO A 328 20.98 12.94 -24.22
N GLN A 329 19.83 12.91 -24.88
CA GLN A 329 18.70 13.83 -24.70
C GLN A 329 17.43 13.13 -24.23
N ALA A 330 17.44 11.82 -23.95
CA ALA A 330 16.23 11.07 -23.70
C ALA A 330 16.41 10.00 -22.63
N THR A 331 15.42 9.91 -21.74
CA THR A 331 15.39 8.87 -20.70
C THR A 331 14.09 8.07 -20.70
N TRP A 332 13.08 8.41 -21.51
CA TRP A 332 11.82 7.65 -21.64
C TRP A 332 11.27 7.63 -23.07
N GLY A 333 10.39 6.67 -23.31
CA GLY A 333 9.59 6.55 -24.53
C GLY A 333 9.31 5.10 -24.90
N LEU A 334 9.17 4.78 -26.19
CA LEU A 334 8.73 3.47 -26.67
C LEU A 334 9.64 2.93 -27.77
N GLY A 335 10.23 1.75 -27.55
CA GLY A 335 10.97 1.00 -28.54
C GLY A 335 10.05 0.05 -29.31
N VAL A 336 10.03 0.15 -30.63
CA VAL A 336 9.07 -0.52 -31.52
C VAL A 336 9.78 -1.00 -32.78
N LEU A 337 9.42 -2.18 -33.28
CA LEU A 337 9.86 -2.64 -34.60
C LEU A 337 8.88 -2.15 -35.67
N GLY A 338 9.36 -1.93 -36.89
CA GLY A 338 8.55 -1.42 -38.00
C GLY A 338 7.36 -2.31 -38.38
N ASN A 339 6.46 -1.74 -39.18
CA ASN A 339 5.09 -2.25 -39.43
C ASN A 339 4.30 -2.47 -38.13
N ALA A 340 4.39 -1.49 -37.23
CA ALA A 340 3.68 -1.49 -35.96
C ALA A 340 2.77 -0.27 -35.83
N ARG A 341 1.62 -0.48 -35.20
CA ARG A 341 0.63 0.55 -34.91
C ARG A 341 0.18 0.41 -33.45
N LEU A 342 0.41 1.46 -32.66
CA LEU A 342 0.02 1.53 -31.25
C LEU A 342 -1.18 2.45 -31.09
N THR A 343 -2.28 1.94 -30.54
CA THR A 343 -3.52 2.72 -30.30
C THR A 343 -3.68 3.06 -28.83
N PHE A 344 -3.84 4.34 -28.51
CA PHE A 344 -4.13 4.84 -27.17
C PHE A 344 -5.49 5.53 -27.15
N SER A 345 -6.32 5.24 -26.14
CA SER A 345 -7.52 6.05 -25.90
C SER A 345 -7.14 7.39 -25.30
N LEU A 346 -7.80 8.45 -25.76
CA LEU A 346 -7.62 9.80 -25.26
C LEU A 346 -8.84 10.26 -24.43
N PRO A 347 -8.62 10.90 -23.27
CA PRO A 347 -9.70 11.52 -22.54
C PRO A 347 -10.19 12.77 -23.29
N PRO A 348 -11.47 13.18 -23.10
CA PRO A 348 -12.07 14.32 -23.83
C PRO A 348 -11.36 15.67 -23.66
N PHE A 349 -10.50 15.80 -22.66
CA PHE A 349 -9.78 17.02 -22.30
C PHE A 349 -8.26 16.93 -22.61
N SER A 350 -7.86 16.01 -23.47
CA SER A 350 -6.54 16.00 -24.11
C SER A 350 -6.36 17.28 -24.92
N LYS A 351 -5.19 17.93 -24.81
CA LYS A 351 -4.90 19.20 -25.51
C LYS A 351 -3.88 19.04 -26.62
N ASN A 352 -2.71 18.53 -26.28
CA ASN A 352 -1.56 18.53 -27.18
C ASN A 352 -0.77 17.23 -27.07
N PHE A 353 -0.12 16.86 -28.16
CA PHE A 353 0.85 15.79 -28.20
C PHE A 353 2.16 16.28 -28.82
N THR A 354 3.28 15.86 -28.23
CA THR A 354 4.62 16.06 -28.81
C THR A 354 5.42 14.77 -28.70
N CYS A 355 6.32 14.54 -29.64
CA CYS A 355 7.23 13.40 -29.63
C CYS A 355 8.44 13.68 -30.53
N ARG A 356 9.54 12.97 -30.26
CA ARG A 356 10.68 12.83 -31.17
C ARG A 356 10.76 11.38 -31.64
N GLY A 357 11.39 11.12 -32.77
CA GLY A 357 11.61 9.75 -33.20
C GLY A 357 12.90 9.59 -33.97
N ARG A 358 13.50 8.40 -33.85
CA ARG A 358 14.70 8.01 -34.59
C ARG A 358 14.80 6.50 -34.69
N LEU A 359 15.53 6.02 -35.68
CA LEU A 359 15.97 4.63 -35.72
C LEU A 359 16.96 4.32 -34.59
N ASP A 360 16.90 3.10 -34.07
CA ASP A 360 17.77 2.62 -33.00
C ASP A 360 19.25 2.67 -33.44
N PRO A 361 20.14 3.36 -32.70
CA PRO A 361 21.57 3.41 -33.02
C PRO A 361 22.26 2.06 -33.11
N SER A 362 21.79 1.06 -32.35
CA SER A 362 22.41 -0.27 -32.30
C SER A 362 22.15 -1.12 -33.53
N VAL A 363 21.12 -0.83 -34.34
CA VAL A 363 20.85 -1.58 -35.58
C VAL A 363 21.70 -1.08 -36.77
N GLY A 364 22.36 0.07 -36.65
CA GLY A 364 23.27 0.59 -37.67
C GLY A 364 22.56 1.33 -38.82
N ALA A 365 23.16 1.34 -40.01
CA ALA A 365 22.80 2.28 -41.08
C ALA A 365 21.68 1.81 -42.05
N GLY A 366 21.25 0.55 -41.99
CA GLY A 366 20.35 -0.02 -43.00
C GLY A 366 18.85 0.08 -42.71
N GLY A 367 18.43 0.41 -41.49
CA GLY A 367 17.01 0.57 -41.18
C GLY A 367 16.38 1.71 -41.97
N CYS A 368 15.11 1.57 -42.36
CA CYS A 368 14.35 2.61 -43.04
C CYS A 368 12.87 2.59 -42.66
N VAL A 369 12.38 3.70 -42.10
CA VAL A 369 11.00 3.80 -41.62
C VAL A 369 10.38 5.15 -41.97
N GLN A 370 9.07 5.16 -42.14
CA GLN A 370 8.28 6.38 -42.17
C GLN A 370 7.22 6.33 -41.06
N CYS A 371 7.17 7.37 -40.25
CA CYS A 371 6.34 7.42 -39.06
C CYS A 371 5.12 8.31 -39.29
N ARG A 372 3.96 7.87 -38.83
CA ARG A 372 2.73 8.67 -38.85
C ARG A 372 2.14 8.75 -37.45
N ILE A 373 1.65 9.94 -37.10
CA ILE A 373 0.87 10.17 -35.90
C ILE A 373 -0.53 10.50 -36.36
N LEU A 374 -1.48 9.65 -36.01
CA LEU A 374 -2.87 9.79 -36.42
C LEU A 374 -3.77 10.03 -35.21
N TRP A 375 -4.84 10.72 -35.50
CA TRP A 375 -5.96 10.92 -34.60
C TRP A 375 -7.16 10.19 -35.18
N ARG A 376 -7.82 9.36 -34.37
CA ARG A 376 -9.03 8.65 -34.78
C ARG A 376 -10.22 9.05 -33.94
N ARG A 377 -11.34 9.26 -34.61
CA ARG A 377 -12.66 9.48 -34.01
C ARG A 377 -13.68 8.66 -34.78
N GLU A 378 -14.31 7.71 -34.09
CA GLU A 378 -15.19 6.71 -34.72
C GLU A 378 -14.48 5.99 -35.89
N GLN A 379 -14.94 6.19 -37.13
CA GLN A 379 -14.35 5.62 -38.35
C GLN A 379 -13.44 6.62 -39.10
N GLU A 380 -13.33 7.87 -38.65
CA GLU A 380 -12.49 8.89 -39.29
C GLU A 380 -11.07 8.84 -38.69
N GLU A 381 -10.08 8.60 -39.54
CA GLU A 381 -8.65 8.76 -39.22
C GLU A 381 -8.08 10.01 -39.91
N LYS A 382 -7.44 10.87 -39.12
CA LYS A 382 -6.75 12.07 -39.60
C LYS A 382 -5.27 11.98 -39.26
N VAL A 383 -4.41 12.13 -40.27
CA VAL A 383 -2.97 12.27 -40.04
C VAL A 383 -2.69 13.64 -39.44
N LEU A 384 -2.13 13.68 -38.24
CA LEU A 384 -1.68 14.90 -37.58
C LEU A 384 -0.25 15.28 -37.95
N PHE A 385 0.59 14.26 -38.17
CA PHE A 385 1.98 14.41 -38.55
C PHE A 385 2.45 13.18 -39.33
N GLU A 386 3.32 13.43 -40.29
CA GLU A 386 4.04 12.42 -41.06
C GLU A 386 5.51 12.82 -41.09
N SER A 387 6.39 11.89 -40.72
CA SER A 387 7.83 12.12 -40.74
C SER A 387 8.35 12.08 -42.18
N PRO A 388 9.54 12.67 -42.47
CA PRO A 388 10.32 12.21 -43.60
C PRO A 388 10.62 10.71 -43.48
N VAL A 389 10.96 10.07 -44.60
CA VAL A 389 11.52 8.72 -44.58
C VAL A 389 12.88 8.80 -43.89
N LEU A 390 13.02 8.09 -42.76
CA LEU A 390 14.27 8.03 -42.01
C LEU A 390 15.11 6.87 -42.54
N VAL A 391 16.38 7.11 -42.86
CA VAL A 391 17.31 6.07 -43.30
C VAL A 391 18.55 6.06 -42.43
N GLY A 392 18.83 4.90 -41.84
CA GLY A 392 19.93 4.71 -40.92
C GLY A 392 19.77 5.47 -39.61
N SER A 393 20.58 5.09 -38.63
CA SER A 393 20.37 5.52 -37.24
C SER A 393 20.77 6.96 -36.91
N GLN A 394 21.27 7.75 -37.88
CA GLN A 394 21.68 9.14 -37.67
C GLN A 394 20.52 10.13 -37.80
N GLU A 395 19.45 9.75 -38.50
CA GLU A 395 18.32 10.64 -38.75
C GLU A 395 17.32 10.60 -37.58
N SER A 396 16.70 11.75 -37.31
CA SER A 396 15.66 11.90 -36.30
C SER A 396 14.66 12.97 -36.73
N PHE A 397 13.44 12.88 -36.21
CA PHE A 397 12.43 13.92 -36.34
C PHE A 397 11.97 14.39 -34.96
N GLU A 398 11.39 15.59 -34.97
CA GLU A 398 10.66 16.16 -33.84
C GLU A 398 9.34 16.71 -34.37
N THR A 399 8.26 16.42 -33.66
CA THR A 399 6.94 16.94 -34.01
C THR A 399 6.81 18.38 -33.52
N PRO A 400 6.13 19.28 -34.25
CA PRO A 400 5.59 20.48 -33.62
C PRO A 400 4.55 20.07 -32.56
N GLN A 401 4.08 21.04 -31.76
CA GLN A 401 2.98 20.79 -30.83
C GLN A 401 1.70 20.44 -31.62
N LEU A 402 1.33 19.15 -31.61
CA LEU A 402 0.16 18.65 -32.33
C LEU A 402 -1.09 18.88 -31.49
N SER A 403 -2.00 19.73 -31.99
CA SER A 403 -3.27 19.99 -31.29
C SER A 403 -4.22 18.81 -31.44
N LEU A 404 -4.68 18.30 -30.30
CA LEU A 404 -5.72 17.29 -30.20
C LEU A 404 -7.04 18.06 -30.00
N SER A 405 -7.83 18.23 -31.06
CA SER A 405 -9.00 19.12 -31.05
C SER A 405 -9.99 18.75 -29.93
N LYS A 406 -10.60 19.77 -29.29
CA LYS A 406 -11.68 19.58 -28.33
C LYS A 406 -12.91 18.99 -29.03
N PRO A 407 -13.60 17.98 -28.48
CA PRO A 407 -14.86 17.53 -29.03
C PRO A 407 -15.91 18.65 -28.97
N GLU A 408 -16.42 19.11 -30.11
CA GLU A 408 -17.41 20.20 -30.18
C GLU A 408 -18.81 19.79 -29.69
N LYS A 409 -19.10 18.49 -29.52
CA LYS A 409 -20.35 17.94 -28.98
C LYS A 409 -20.12 16.61 -28.24
N LYS A 410 -21.09 16.19 -27.41
CA LYS A 410 -21.10 15.04 -26.48
C LYS A 410 -20.15 13.88 -26.85
N VAL A 411 -19.24 13.59 -25.91
CA VAL A 411 -18.47 12.36 -25.63
C VAL A 411 -18.47 11.34 -26.78
N GLN A 412 -17.54 11.49 -27.71
CA GLN A 412 -17.14 10.42 -28.62
C GLN A 412 -15.74 9.95 -28.24
N GLN A 413 -15.48 8.64 -28.35
CA GLN A 413 -14.19 8.06 -28.03
C GLN A 413 -13.16 8.50 -29.07
N THR A 414 -12.10 9.16 -28.58
CA THR A 414 -11.00 9.66 -29.40
C THR A 414 -9.77 8.80 -29.13
N GLN A 415 -8.97 8.55 -30.16
CA GLN A 415 -7.76 7.75 -30.06
C GLN A 415 -6.56 8.45 -30.71
N LEU A 416 -5.38 8.24 -30.14
CA LEU A 416 -4.08 8.59 -30.71
C LEU A 416 -3.44 7.31 -31.23
N LEU A 417 -2.93 7.35 -32.46
CA LEU A 417 -2.24 6.24 -33.09
C LEU A 417 -0.81 6.64 -33.41
N LEU A 418 0.14 5.82 -32.99
CA LEU A 418 1.55 5.91 -33.40
C LEU A 418 1.83 4.77 -34.38
N GLU A 419 2.14 5.11 -35.62
CA GLU A 419 2.36 4.16 -36.70
C GLU A 419 3.80 4.25 -37.22
N VAL A 420 4.43 3.09 -37.39
CA VAL A 420 5.77 2.93 -37.96
C VAL A 420 5.63 2.04 -39.20
N ASN A 421 5.88 2.60 -40.38
CA ASN A 421 5.81 1.85 -41.65
C ASN A 421 7.21 1.50 -42.15
N SER A 422 7.42 0.23 -42.45
CA SER A 422 8.65 -0.32 -43.05
C SER A 422 8.57 -0.45 -44.57
N THR A 423 7.53 0.08 -45.21
CA THR A 423 7.36 -0.04 -46.67
C THR A 423 6.97 1.30 -47.28
N PRO A 424 7.85 2.32 -47.21
CA PRO A 424 7.64 3.49 -48.07
C PRO A 424 7.64 3.02 -49.54
N GLU A 425 6.76 3.60 -50.37
CA GLU A 425 6.48 3.16 -51.76
C GLU A 425 7.76 3.00 -52.62
N GLU A 426 8.81 3.77 -52.31
CA GLU A 426 10.17 3.59 -52.83
C GLU A 426 11.19 3.59 -51.68
N ARG A 427 11.77 2.42 -51.31
CA ARG A 427 12.85 2.37 -50.30
C ARG A 427 14.12 3.04 -50.84
N PRO A 428 14.72 4.01 -50.12
CA PRO A 428 15.90 4.73 -50.59
C PRO A 428 17.15 3.85 -50.73
N GLN A 429 18.11 4.31 -51.55
CA GLN A 429 19.40 3.63 -51.70
C GLN A 429 20.17 3.58 -50.37
N GLY A 430 20.60 2.37 -49.97
CA GLY A 430 21.32 2.14 -48.70
C GLY A 430 20.47 1.58 -47.57
N ALA A 431 19.14 1.56 -47.73
CA ALA A 431 18.23 0.85 -46.85
C ALA A 431 18.22 -0.66 -47.13
N ASP A 432 18.06 -1.45 -46.08
CA ASP A 432 17.83 -2.89 -46.18
C ASP A 432 16.45 -3.20 -46.76
N PRO A 433 16.25 -4.38 -47.37
CA PRO A 433 14.94 -4.81 -47.83
C PRO A 433 14.01 -5.14 -46.65
N PHE A 434 12.70 -4.96 -46.86
CA PHE A 434 11.63 -5.29 -45.89
C PHE A 434 11.77 -4.55 -44.55
N ASP A 435 11.45 -5.19 -43.43
CA ASP A 435 11.50 -4.65 -42.07
C ASP A 435 12.81 -4.96 -41.33
N ILE A 436 13.85 -5.36 -42.06
CA ILE A 436 15.16 -5.68 -41.48
C ILE A 436 15.75 -4.39 -40.89
N ARG A 437 16.09 -4.44 -39.60
CA ARG A 437 16.66 -3.31 -38.84
C ARG A 437 15.75 -2.08 -38.77
N ASP A 438 14.46 -2.23 -39.01
CA ASP A 438 13.50 -1.12 -38.88
C ASP A 438 13.06 -0.93 -37.42
N ALA A 439 14.02 -0.85 -36.50
CA ALA A 439 13.77 -0.59 -35.09
C ALA A 439 13.68 0.92 -34.84
N LEU A 440 12.50 1.41 -34.48
CA LEU A 440 12.24 2.81 -34.15
C LEU A 440 12.14 3.01 -32.63
N ASN A 441 12.70 4.11 -32.14
CA ASN A 441 12.43 4.63 -30.82
C ASN A 441 11.57 5.89 -30.92
N TRP A 442 10.34 5.83 -30.39
CA TRP A 442 9.54 7.02 -30.07
C TRP A 442 10.10 7.62 -28.78
N ILE A 443 10.73 8.77 -28.89
CA ILE A 443 11.45 9.46 -27.82
C ILE A 443 10.54 10.53 -27.21
N GLU A 444 10.42 10.49 -25.88
CA GLU A 444 9.64 11.43 -25.09
C GLU A 444 8.20 11.72 -25.61
N PRO A 445 7.41 10.70 -26.02
CA PRO A 445 6.02 10.91 -26.40
C PRO A 445 5.23 11.43 -25.21
N LEU A 446 4.78 12.69 -25.29
CA LEU A 446 4.16 13.42 -24.20
C LEU A 446 2.75 13.87 -24.58
N LEU A 447 1.78 13.48 -23.76
CA LEU A 447 0.40 13.94 -23.85
C LEU A 447 0.12 15.00 -22.78
N VAL A 448 -0.38 16.15 -23.20
CA VAL A 448 -0.75 17.26 -22.29
C VAL A 448 -2.27 17.32 -22.14
N LEU A 449 -2.74 17.30 -20.89
CA LEU A 449 -4.15 17.38 -20.52
C LEU A 449 -4.55 18.81 -20.11
N ASP A 450 -5.84 19.13 -20.14
CA ASP A 450 -6.36 20.35 -19.51
C ASP A 450 -6.26 20.26 -17.97
N PRO A 451 -5.50 21.15 -17.30
CA PRO A 451 -5.31 21.04 -15.85
C PRO A 451 -6.59 21.24 -15.04
N LYS A 452 -7.54 22.07 -15.52
CA LYS A 452 -8.79 22.33 -14.80
C LYS A 452 -9.73 21.13 -14.88
N ALA A 453 -9.84 20.53 -16.07
CA ALA A 453 -10.63 19.31 -16.25
C ALA A 453 -10.02 18.13 -15.49
N LEU A 454 -8.69 18.00 -15.48
CA LEU A 454 -8.00 17.00 -14.67
C LEU A 454 -8.33 17.17 -13.19
N GLN A 455 -8.22 18.39 -12.65
CA GLN A 455 -8.52 18.65 -11.24
C GLN A 455 -9.97 18.28 -10.87
N ALA A 456 -10.94 18.50 -11.76
CA ALA A 456 -12.33 18.09 -11.52
C ALA A 456 -12.46 16.57 -11.37
N ILE A 457 -11.79 15.80 -12.23
CA ILE A 457 -11.78 14.33 -12.21
C ILE A 457 -11.08 13.77 -10.97
N LEU A 458 -9.99 14.40 -10.53
CA LEU A 458 -9.29 13.96 -9.32
C LEU A 458 -10.15 14.19 -8.06
N LYS A 459 -10.87 15.31 -7.98
CA LYS A 459 -11.78 15.63 -6.87
C LYS A 459 -12.91 14.62 -6.70
N GLU A 460 -13.38 14.01 -7.78
CA GLU A 460 -14.40 12.95 -7.72
C GLU A 460 -13.89 11.69 -7.01
N ARG A 461 -12.57 11.47 -6.96
CA ARG A 461 -11.93 10.27 -6.41
C ARG A 461 -11.42 10.42 -4.97
N TYR A 462 -11.58 11.59 -4.37
CA TYR A 462 -11.05 11.84 -3.01
C TYR A 462 -11.60 10.84 -1.99
N SER A 463 -12.90 10.51 -2.09
CA SER A 463 -13.53 9.55 -1.20
C SER A 463 -12.96 8.13 -1.32
N GLU A 464 -12.55 7.76 -2.54
CA GLU A 464 -11.98 6.44 -2.85
C GLU A 464 -10.54 6.32 -2.32
N GLN A 465 -9.89 7.43 -1.96
CA GLN A 465 -8.56 7.41 -1.35
C GLN A 465 -8.58 7.05 0.14
N ILE A 466 -9.77 6.95 0.76
CA ILE A 466 -9.93 6.72 2.20
C ILE A 466 -10.54 5.33 2.41
N PRO A 467 -9.73 4.30 2.77
CA PRO A 467 -10.21 2.93 2.94
C PRO A 467 -11.39 2.80 3.90
N ALA A 468 -11.41 3.63 4.94
CA ALA A 468 -12.44 3.64 5.95
C ALA A 468 -13.85 3.95 5.40
N TRP A 469 -13.91 4.63 4.27
CA TRP A 469 -15.17 5.04 3.64
C TRP A 469 -15.69 4.00 2.64
N ASN A 470 -15.05 2.84 2.52
CA ASN A 470 -15.55 1.76 1.68
C ASN A 470 -16.99 1.40 2.05
N GLN A 471 -17.88 1.36 1.05
CA GLN A 471 -19.33 1.15 1.17
C GLN A 471 -20.11 2.26 1.90
N TRP A 472 -19.47 3.39 2.20
CA TRP A 472 -20.13 4.61 2.66
C TRP A 472 -20.31 5.56 1.49
N GLN A 473 -21.53 6.03 1.31
CA GLN A 473 -21.85 7.05 0.33
C GLN A 473 -21.78 8.42 1.00
N SER A 474 -21.65 9.48 0.22
CA SER A 474 -22.02 10.81 0.70
C SER A 474 -23.26 11.28 -0.06
N PRO A 475 -24.33 11.69 0.65
CA PRO A 475 -25.54 12.20 0.00
C PRO A 475 -25.29 13.49 -0.79
N GLN A 476 -24.16 14.15 -0.52
CA GLN A 476 -23.65 15.27 -1.29
C GLN A 476 -22.47 14.69 -2.08
N PHE A 477 -22.47 14.74 -3.41
CA PHE A 477 -21.28 14.37 -4.17
C PHE A 477 -20.08 15.11 -3.56
N LEU A 478 -19.12 14.38 -2.98
CA LEU A 478 -17.95 14.94 -2.29
C LEU A 478 -17.05 15.75 -3.23
N SER A 479 -17.31 15.66 -4.55
CA SER A 479 -16.62 16.40 -5.59
C SER A 479 -16.63 17.90 -5.29
N GLY A 480 -15.45 18.41 -4.90
CA GLY A 480 -15.22 19.82 -4.62
C GLY A 480 -15.55 20.27 -3.20
N LYS A 481 -16.04 19.40 -2.32
CA LYS A 481 -16.40 19.71 -0.93
C LYS A 481 -15.36 19.29 0.12
N LEU A 482 -14.24 18.73 -0.32
CA LEU A 482 -13.14 18.32 0.54
C LEU A 482 -11.79 18.72 -0.05
N SER A 483 -10.83 18.92 0.84
CA SER A 483 -9.40 18.87 0.52
C SER A 483 -8.77 17.65 1.20
N LEU A 484 -7.85 17.02 0.47
CA LEU A 484 -6.99 15.98 0.98
C LEU A 484 -5.56 16.50 1.11
N LYS A 485 -4.94 16.24 2.26
CA LYS A 485 -3.52 16.51 2.49
C LYS A 485 -2.83 15.22 2.92
N ALA A 486 -1.81 14.81 2.17
CA ALA A 486 -0.98 13.69 2.54
C ALA A 486 -0.08 14.09 3.72
N VAL A 487 -0.09 13.30 4.79
CA VAL A 487 0.72 13.54 5.99
C VAL A 487 1.47 12.29 6.38
N TRP A 488 2.72 12.48 6.79
CA TRP A 488 3.59 11.41 7.23
C TRP A 488 3.29 11.02 8.68
N GLU A 489 2.90 9.76 8.88
CA GLU A 489 2.64 9.16 10.18
C GLU A 489 3.78 8.22 10.55
N LYS A 490 4.34 8.37 11.76
CA LYS A 490 5.46 7.54 12.24
C LYS A 490 5.04 6.27 12.98
N GLY A 491 3.81 6.23 13.51
CA GLY A 491 3.38 5.26 14.53
C GLY A 491 2.13 4.45 14.20
N GLY A 492 1.84 4.18 12.92
CA GLY A 492 0.74 3.29 12.52
C GLY A 492 0.95 1.84 12.98
N LEU A 493 -0.11 1.03 13.06
CA LEU A 493 -0.04 -0.33 13.63
C LEU A 493 0.94 -1.25 12.90
N GLU A 494 1.11 -1.07 11.60
CA GLU A 494 2.04 -1.84 10.77
C GLU A 494 3.23 -1.00 10.29
N GLY A 495 3.53 0.09 11.01
CA GLY A 495 4.66 0.97 10.74
C GLY A 495 4.27 2.32 10.14
N PRO A 496 5.29 3.14 9.81
CA PRO A 496 5.09 4.48 9.27
C PRO A 496 4.56 4.45 7.84
N SER A 497 3.75 5.44 7.48
CA SER A 497 3.17 5.60 6.14
C SER A 497 2.67 7.03 5.92
N TYR A 498 2.40 7.39 4.67
CA TYR A 498 1.59 8.55 4.35
C TYR A 498 0.11 8.22 4.46
N ASP A 499 -0.62 9.04 5.20
CA ASP A 499 -2.07 8.95 5.35
C ASP A 499 -2.76 10.28 4.99
N TRP A 500 -4.09 10.25 4.88
CA TRP A 500 -4.89 11.37 4.46
C TRP A 500 -5.48 12.14 5.63
N GLN A 501 -5.14 13.42 5.71
CA GLN A 501 -5.93 14.40 6.44
C GLN A 501 -7.05 14.89 5.53
N VAL A 502 -8.27 14.76 6.03
CA VAL A 502 -9.52 15.08 5.37
C VAL A 502 -10.07 16.35 5.97
N GLN A 503 -10.12 17.42 5.17
CA GLN A 503 -10.66 18.70 5.58
C GLN A 503 -11.95 18.96 4.78
N PRO A 504 -13.11 19.08 5.46
CA PRO A 504 -14.33 19.58 4.83
C PRO A 504 -14.14 21.02 4.37
N THR A 505 -14.58 21.37 3.17
CA THR A 505 -14.61 22.78 2.71
C THR A 505 -15.93 23.48 3.06
N GLU A 506 -16.88 22.74 3.61
CA GLU A 506 -18.16 23.23 4.12
C GLU A 506 -18.23 23.03 5.64
N GLU A 507 -19.28 23.56 6.28
CA GLU A 507 -19.48 23.48 7.75
C GLU A 507 -19.59 22.03 8.27
N SER A 508 -19.97 21.08 7.42
CA SER A 508 -20.01 19.66 7.79
C SER A 508 -19.76 18.71 6.62
N LEU A 509 -19.21 17.55 6.95
CA LEU A 509 -19.05 16.38 6.08
C LEU A 509 -20.00 15.28 6.52
N GLN A 510 -20.69 14.65 5.57
CA GLN A 510 -21.64 13.57 5.85
C GLN A 510 -21.29 12.28 5.09
N LEU A 511 -21.28 11.17 5.83
CA LEU A 511 -21.20 9.81 5.29
C LEU A 511 -22.51 9.09 5.63
N VAL A 512 -23.07 8.35 4.68
CA VAL A 512 -24.33 7.62 4.81
C VAL A 512 -24.16 6.19 4.32
N ARG A 513 -24.73 5.25 5.06
CA ARG A 513 -24.78 3.84 4.67
C ARG A 513 -26.13 3.25 5.05
N GLU A 514 -26.73 2.54 4.11
CA GLU A 514 -27.87 1.68 4.38
C GLU A 514 -27.41 0.24 4.55
N LEU A 515 -27.90 -0.43 5.60
CA LEU A 515 -27.61 -1.84 5.85
C LEU A 515 -28.72 -2.49 6.69
N ILE A 516 -28.64 -3.81 6.84
CA ILE A 516 -29.42 -4.60 7.80
C ILE A 516 -28.39 -5.20 8.77
N PRO A 517 -28.18 -4.61 9.95
CA PRO A 517 -27.22 -5.11 10.93
C PRO A 517 -27.62 -6.51 11.40
N THR A 518 -26.66 -7.42 11.43
CA THR A 518 -26.79 -8.79 11.91
C THR A 518 -26.10 -8.95 13.27
N GLU A 519 -26.20 -10.13 13.88
CA GLU A 519 -25.58 -10.45 15.18
C GLU A 519 -24.06 -10.20 15.23
N ASP A 520 -23.36 -10.34 14.10
CA ASP A 520 -21.94 -10.03 13.93
C ASP A 520 -21.65 -8.53 13.70
N GLN A 521 -22.68 -7.69 13.68
CA GLN A 521 -22.64 -6.25 13.41
C GLN A 521 -23.34 -5.41 14.48
N LYS A 522 -23.44 -5.94 15.70
CA LYS A 522 -24.07 -5.29 16.86
C LYS A 522 -23.42 -3.98 17.28
N TRP A 523 -22.19 -3.72 16.87
CA TRP A 523 -21.41 -2.56 17.28
C TRP A 523 -20.82 -1.86 16.08
N LEU A 524 -21.08 -0.55 15.96
CA LEU A 524 -20.37 0.32 15.04
C LEU A 524 -19.15 0.91 15.74
N VAL A 525 -17.97 0.71 15.16
CA VAL A 525 -16.70 1.23 15.65
C VAL A 525 -16.14 2.22 14.66
N ILE A 526 -15.81 3.41 15.12
CA ILE A 526 -15.24 4.49 14.30
C ILE A 526 -13.90 4.89 14.92
N ASN A 527 -12.81 4.59 14.22
CA ASN A 527 -11.49 5.10 14.57
C ASN A 527 -11.17 6.30 13.69
N THR A 528 -11.28 7.49 14.27
CA THR A 528 -10.89 8.74 13.63
C THR A 528 -10.15 9.61 14.63
N THR A 529 -9.11 10.29 14.14
CA THR A 529 -8.26 11.17 14.95
C THR A 529 -8.13 12.52 14.27
N ARG A 530 -7.72 13.55 15.02
CA ARG A 530 -7.35 14.84 14.45
C ARG A 530 -5.88 15.15 14.70
N PRO A 531 -5.19 15.85 13.79
CA PRO A 531 -3.84 16.34 14.03
C PRO A 531 -3.84 17.33 15.20
N GLU A 532 -2.76 17.35 16.00
CA GLU A 532 -2.64 18.26 17.14
C GLU A 532 -2.76 19.74 16.73
N ALA A 533 -2.19 20.09 15.58
CA ALA A 533 -2.25 21.43 15.01
C ALA A 533 -3.61 21.80 14.39
N SER A 534 -4.52 20.83 14.23
CA SER A 534 -5.83 21.08 13.62
C SER A 534 -6.84 21.55 14.68
N PRO A 535 -7.74 22.50 14.35
CA PRO A 535 -8.81 22.91 15.25
C PRO A 535 -9.70 21.74 15.72
N PRO A 536 -10.38 21.87 16.87
CA PRO A 536 -11.32 20.86 17.34
C PRO A 536 -12.44 20.59 16.31
N CYS A 537 -12.69 19.32 16.05
CA CYS A 537 -13.83 18.86 15.26
C CYS A 537 -14.58 17.76 16.01
N GLN A 538 -15.84 17.57 15.65
CA GLN A 538 -16.76 16.67 16.34
C GLN A 538 -17.41 15.72 15.36
N LEU A 539 -17.84 14.57 15.88
CA LEU A 539 -18.59 13.56 15.15
C LEU A 539 -19.96 13.37 15.82
N ARG A 540 -21.00 13.35 14.99
CA ARG A 540 -22.36 12.97 15.36
C ARG A 540 -22.76 11.73 14.58
N VAL A 541 -23.44 10.78 15.24
CA VAL A 541 -23.91 9.52 14.63
C VAL A 541 -25.43 9.48 14.73
N GLU A 542 -26.10 9.22 13.60
CA GLU A 542 -27.56 9.08 13.53
C GLU A 542 -27.94 7.72 12.94
N ALA A 543 -29.05 7.16 13.42
CA ALA A 543 -29.73 6.00 12.84
C ALA A 543 -31.19 6.39 12.52
N ASN A 544 -31.60 6.23 11.26
CA ASN A 544 -32.93 6.62 10.77
C ASN A 544 -33.31 8.07 11.15
N GLY A 545 -32.32 8.97 11.17
CA GLY A 545 -32.48 10.39 11.51
C GLY A 545 -32.55 10.70 13.02
N LYS A 546 -32.47 9.70 13.90
CA LYS A 546 -32.36 9.89 15.35
C LYS A 546 -30.89 9.85 15.78
N PRO A 547 -30.42 10.76 16.64
CA PRO A 547 -29.05 10.71 17.13
C PRO A 547 -28.84 9.48 18.01
N LEU A 548 -27.78 8.71 17.71
CA LEU A 548 -27.20 7.71 18.61
C LEU A 548 -26.05 8.30 19.43
N VAL A 549 -25.34 9.27 18.84
CA VAL A 549 -24.29 10.05 19.49
C VAL A 549 -24.50 11.49 19.08
N GLU A 550 -24.88 12.37 20.00
CA GLU A 550 -25.15 13.78 19.68
C GLU A 550 -23.86 14.57 19.37
N LYS A 551 -22.82 14.29 20.16
CA LYS A 551 -21.54 14.99 20.08
C LYS A 551 -20.41 14.12 20.64
N TRP A 552 -19.44 13.80 19.80
CA TRP A 552 -18.17 13.20 20.23
C TRP A 552 -17.02 14.04 19.68
N GLU A 553 -16.17 14.58 20.57
CA GLU A 553 -15.01 15.35 20.13
C GLU A 553 -13.96 14.40 19.53
N ILE A 554 -13.51 14.69 18.30
CA ILE A 554 -12.51 13.87 17.63
C ILE A 554 -11.17 14.05 18.37
N PRO A 555 -10.60 12.97 18.91
CA PRO A 555 -9.40 13.00 19.74
C PRO A 555 -8.13 13.25 18.94
N THR A 556 -7.14 13.85 19.61
CA THR A 556 -5.76 13.95 19.10
C THR A 556 -4.98 12.71 19.53
N PRO A 557 -4.17 12.07 18.66
CA PRO A 557 -3.29 10.98 19.06
C PRO A 557 -2.27 11.46 20.09
N GLU A 558 -2.19 10.79 21.24
CA GLU A 558 -1.05 10.97 22.15
C GLU A 558 0.15 10.19 21.62
N ALA A 559 1.38 10.68 21.85
CA ALA A 559 2.60 10.09 21.31
C ALA A 559 2.89 8.63 21.74
N THR A 560 2.14 8.10 22.73
CA THR A 560 2.44 6.79 23.37
C THR A 560 1.23 5.91 23.65
N SER A 561 0.01 6.30 23.25
CA SER A 561 -1.20 5.53 23.55
C SER A 561 -2.13 5.43 22.33
N SER A 562 -2.74 4.25 22.13
CA SER A 562 -3.79 4.08 21.14
C SER A 562 -5.03 4.88 21.58
N VAL A 563 -5.54 5.72 20.68
CA VAL A 563 -6.78 6.46 20.90
C VAL A 563 -7.97 5.50 20.95
N ASP A 564 -8.90 5.75 21.87
CA ASP A 564 -10.12 4.96 21.96
C ASP A 564 -11.05 5.29 20.79
N PRO A 565 -11.45 4.29 19.99
CA PRO A 565 -12.41 4.51 18.93
C PRO A 565 -13.81 4.77 19.50
N LEU A 566 -14.61 5.58 18.81
CA LEU A 566 -16.02 5.73 19.13
C LEU A 566 -16.72 4.39 18.88
N THR A 567 -17.37 3.85 19.91
CA THR A 567 -18.10 2.58 19.85
C THR A 567 -19.58 2.86 20.10
N VAL A 568 -20.44 2.48 19.15
CA VAL A 568 -21.87 2.78 19.15
C VAL A 568 -22.68 1.48 19.08
N PRO A 569 -23.58 1.21 20.02
CA PRO A 569 -24.45 0.04 19.98
C PRO A 569 -25.48 0.16 18.83
N LEU A 570 -25.73 -0.96 18.16
CA LEU A 570 -26.75 -1.10 17.11
C LEU A 570 -27.78 -2.19 17.45
N GLN A 571 -27.84 -2.67 18.70
CA GLN A 571 -28.68 -3.82 19.07
C GLN A 571 -30.17 -3.57 18.79
N ASP A 572 -30.65 -2.35 18.98
CA ASP A 572 -32.03 -1.96 18.68
C ASP A 572 -32.35 -2.01 17.17
N TYR A 573 -31.35 -2.17 16.30
CA TYR A 573 -31.45 -2.16 14.84
C TYR A 573 -31.15 -3.50 14.18
N LEU A 574 -31.00 -4.58 14.96
CA LEU A 574 -30.74 -5.91 14.42
C LEU A 574 -31.89 -6.40 13.52
N ASP A 575 -31.51 -7.05 12.43
CA ASP A 575 -32.39 -7.66 11.42
C ASP A 575 -33.39 -6.69 10.77
N GLN A 576 -33.21 -5.37 10.98
CA GLN A 576 -34.01 -4.32 10.35
C GLN A 576 -33.15 -3.39 9.49
N LYS A 577 -33.74 -2.89 8.41
CA LYS A 577 -33.08 -1.91 7.55
C LYS A 577 -32.88 -0.60 8.32
N VAL A 578 -31.63 -0.14 8.39
CA VAL A 578 -31.25 1.12 9.03
C VAL A 578 -30.43 1.97 8.05
N THR A 579 -30.68 3.28 8.08
CA THR A 579 -29.83 4.29 7.45
C THR A 579 -28.97 4.92 8.53
N LEU A 580 -27.67 4.61 8.51
CA LEU A 580 -26.68 5.25 9.37
C LEU A 580 -26.13 6.50 8.70
N ARG A 581 -25.95 7.56 9.49
CA ARG A 581 -25.31 8.80 9.05
C ARG A 581 -24.24 9.24 10.04
N LEU A 582 -23.03 9.48 9.54
CA LEU A 582 -21.90 10.04 10.27
C LEU A 582 -21.71 11.49 9.83
N ILE A 583 -21.65 12.42 10.78
CA ILE A 583 -21.57 13.84 10.49
C ILE A 583 -20.37 14.42 11.23
N GLN A 584 -19.32 14.75 10.49
CA GLN A 584 -18.19 15.50 11.00
C GLN A 584 -18.49 16.99 10.86
N SER A 585 -18.33 17.76 11.93
CA SER A 585 -18.52 19.21 11.93
C SER A 585 -17.43 19.93 12.73
N SER A 586 -17.25 21.21 12.45
CA SER A 586 -16.31 22.09 13.12
C SER A 586 -16.78 23.54 13.04
N GLU A 587 -16.45 24.34 14.05
CA GLU A 587 -16.64 25.80 14.01
C GLU A 587 -15.60 26.48 13.09
N ALA A 588 -14.44 25.84 12.90
CA ALA A 588 -13.37 26.29 12.02
C ALA A 588 -13.39 25.53 10.69
N SER A 589 -13.25 26.25 9.58
CA SER A 589 -13.28 25.70 8.21
C SER A 589 -12.00 24.95 7.81
N ASP A 590 -10.97 24.98 8.64
CA ASP A 590 -9.69 24.30 8.46
C ASP A 590 -9.46 23.10 9.39
N ALA A 591 -10.51 22.66 10.09
CA ALA A 591 -10.46 21.43 10.85
C ALA A 591 -10.34 20.20 9.93
N ALA A 592 -9.41 19.31 10.27
CA ALA A 592 -9.09 18.12 9.53
C ALA A 592 -9.12 16.89 10.42
N ALA A 593 -9.57 15.77 9.86
CA ALA A 593 -9.60 14.47 10.53
C ALA A 593 -8.92 13.40 9.68
N GLN A 594 -8.40 12.36 10.33
CA GLN A 594 -7.85 11.17 9.71
C GLN A 594 -8.78 10.00 10.03
N TRP A 595 -9.37 9.42 8.99
CA TRP A 595 -10.34 8.34 9.11
C TRP A 595 -9.64 6.99 8.95
N LYS A 596 -9.34 6.31 10.06
CA LYS A 596 -8.58 5.05 10.08
C LYS A 596 -9.47 3.83 9.86
N ALA A 597 -10.67 3.81 10.45
CA ALA A 597 -11.61 2.71 10.24
C ALA A 597 -13.05 3.11 10.53
N ILE A 598 -13.98 2.52 9.78
CA ILE A 598 -15.40 2.42 10.13
C ILE A 598 -15.78 0.94 10.00
N SER A 599 -15.99 0.28 11.14
CA SER A 599 -16.10 -1.17 11.24
C SER A 599 -17.38 -1.57 11.97
N PHE A 600 -17.87 -2.77 11.68
CA PHE A 600 -18.96 -3.40 12.40
C PHE A 600 -18.44 -4.65 13.10
N LEU A 601 -18.78 -4.84 14.37
CA LEU A 601 -18.31 -5.94 15.22
C LEU A 601 -19.47 -6.59 15.98
N ASP A 602 -19.23 -7.82 16.44
CA ASP A 602 -20.09 -8.59 17.33
C ASP A 602 -19.99 -8.12 18.80
N GLN A 603 -18.84 -7.57 19.18
CA GLN A 603 -18.55 -7.04 20.53
C GLN A 603 -17.67 -5.77 20.50
N PRO A 604 -17.69 -4.92 21.56
CA PRO A 604 -16.80 -3.77 21.70
C PRO A 604 -15.33 -4.18 21.74
N LEU A 605 -14.43 -3.33 21.22
CA LEU A 605 -12.99 -3.65 21.16
C LEU A 605 -12.27 -3.76 22.50
N GLY A 606 -12.75 -3.01 23.49
CA GLY A 606 -12.21 -3.06 24.85
C GLY A 606 -12.67 -4.27 25.65
N LEU A 607 -13.62 -5.06 25.12
CA LEU A 607 -14.31 -6.12 25.84
C LEU A 607 -14.14 -7.45 25.10
N ARG A 608 -13.84 -8.52 25.84
CA ARG A 608 -13.78 -9.87 25.29
C ARG A 608 -14.62 -10.80 26.13
N ARG A 609 -15.65 -11.36 25.51
CA ARG A 609 -16.44 -12.44 26.08
C ARG A 609 -15.66 -13.75 26.03
N LEU A 610 -15.33 -14.28 27.20
CA LEU A 610 -14.74 -15.61 27.33
C LEU A 610 -15.82 -16.67 27.47
N PHE A 611 -16.89 -16.38 28.20
CA PHE A 611 -18.07 -17.24 28.35
C PHE A 611 -19.33 -16.41 28.68
N GLU A 612 -20.45 -16.73 28.03
CA GLU A 612 -21.83 -16.35 28.38
C GLU A 612 -22.80 -17.15 27.49
N ASP A 613 -23.81 -17.81 28.07
CA ASP A 613 -24.91 -18.47 27.35
C ASP A 613 -24.52 -19.48 26.24
N ASP A 614 -23.26 -19.89 26.16
CA ASP A 614 -22.74 -20.72 25.07
C ASP A 614 -22.48 -22.17 25.54
N PRO A 615 -23.39 -23.12 25.26
CA PRO A 615 -23.20 -24.52 25.64
C PRO A 615 -22.09 -25.22 24.85
N ILE A 616 -21.66 -24.68 23.69
CA ILE A 616 -20.55 -25.26 22.91
C ILE A 616 -19.22 -25.07 23.66
N TRP A 617 -19.15 -24.09 24.56
CA TRP A 617 -18.01 -23.83 25.42
C TRP A 617 -17.59 -25.04 26.28
N LEU A 618 -18.53 -25.95 26.58
CA LEU A 618 -18.28 -27.20 27.31
C LEU A 618 -17.20 -28.06 26.63
N ASN A 619 -17.11 -28.05 25.30
CA ASN A 619 -16.19 -28.88 24.53
C ASN A 619 -14.72 -28.44 24.65
N GLN A 620 -14.46 -27.30 25.29
CA GLN A 620 -13.11 -26.74 25.43
C GLN A 620 -12.36 -27.27 26.66
N PHE A 621 -12.97 -28.06 27.53
CA PHE A 621 -12.37 -28.48 28.81
C PHE A 621 -11.98 -29.96 28.81
N GLU A 622 -10.84 -30.27 29.44
CA GLU A 622 -10.35 -31.64 29.63
C GLU A 622 -10.74 -32.12 31.03
N GLY A 623 -11.59 -33.14 31.14
CA GLY A 623 -12.07 -33.69 32.42
C GLY A 623 -12.96 -34.93 32.28
N GLU A 624 -13.44 -35.47 33.40
CA GLU A 624 -14.36 -36.62 33.39
C GLU A 624 -15.75 -36.21 32.86
N GLU A 625 -16.39 -37.09 32.08
CA GLU A 625 -17.79 -36.92 31.66
C GLU A 625 -18.66 -36.68 32.91
N ASN A 626 -19.43 -35.58 32.93
CA ASN A 626 -20.35 -35.11 33.99
C ASN A 626 -19.83 -34.07 35.02
N GLN A 627 -18.60 -33.56 34.91
CA GLN A 627 -18.13 -32.49 35.82
C GLN A 627 -18.65 -31.08 35.48
N LEU A 628 -19.12 -30.85 34.24
CA LEU A 628 -19.67 -29.58 33.76
C LEU A 628 -20.93 -29.79 32.94
N SER A 629 -21.96 -28.99 33.20
CA SER A 629 -23.20 -29.00 32.42
C SER A 629 -23.75 -27.59 32.26
N PHE A 630 -24.50 -27.35 31.18
CA PHE A 630 -25.18 -26.07 30.95
C PHE A 630 -26.63 -26.12 31.47
N ILE A 631 -27.04 -25.10 32.23
CA ILE A 631 -28.38 -24.99 32.82
C ILE A 631 -29.10 -23.75 32.33
N ALA A 632 -30.11 -23.95 31.46
CA ALA A 632 -30.83 -22.89 30.75
C ALA A 632 -31.83 -22.04 31.57
N LYS A 633 -31.75 -22.00 32.92
CA LYS A 633 -32.70 -21.26 33.79
C LYS A 633 -32.15 -20.78 35.14
N SER A 634 -30.91 -21.10 35.48
CA SER A 634 -30.27 -20.66 36.72
C SER A 634 -29.13 -19.73 36.37
N ALA A 635 -29.44 -18.50 35.95
CA ALA A 635 -28.46 -17.52 35.49
C ALA A 635 -28.54 -16.24 36.36
N PHE A 636 -27.44 -15.51 36.46
CA PHE A 636 -27.40 -14.13 36.93
C PHE A 636 -27.82 -13.17 35.79
N SER A 637 -27.31 -13.41 34.59
CA SER A 637 -27.66 -12.67 33.37
C SER A 637 -27.83 -13.64 32.19
N GLY A 638 -28.58 -13.24 31.15
CA GLY A 638 -28.76 -14.09 29.98
C GLY A 638 -29.74 -15.25 30.15
N GLN A 639 -29.50 -16.35 29.43
CA GLN A 639 -30.38 -17.52 29.32
C GLN A 639 -29.89 -18.75 30.10
N GLY A 640 -28.63 -18.83 30.53
CA GLY A 640 -28.15 -19.98 31.28
C GLY A 640 -26.77 -19.81 31.91
N SER A 641 -26.41 -20.75 32.77
CA SER A 641 -25.10 -20.79 33.43
C SER A 641 -24.48 -22.17 33.33
N LEU A 642 -23.19 -22.25 33.63
CA LEU A 642 -22.50 -23.51 33.82
C LEU A 642 -22.71 -23.99 35.25
N GLN A 643 -23.01 -25.27 35.41
CA GLN A 643 -22.96 -25.97 36.69
C GLN A 643 -21.72 -26.87 36.75
N LEU A 644 -20.94 -26.66 37.79
CA LEU A 644 -19.73 -27.40 38.15
C LEU A 644 -20.05 -28.40 39.26
N GLN A 645 -19.58 -29.63 39.10
CA GLN A 645 -19.51 -30.60 40.19
C GLN A 645 -18.16 -30.49 40.92
N ALA A 646 -18.07 -31.11 42.10
CA ALA A 646 -16.83 -31.18 42.88
C ALA A 646 -15.65 -31.71 42.06
N GLY A 647 -14.46 -31.15 42.29
CA GLY A 647 -13.23 -31.51 41.58
C GLY A 647 -12.58 -30.32 40.86
N SER A 648 -11.61 -30.62 40.00
CA SER A 648 -10.93 -29.63 39.16
C SER A 648 -11.22 -29.90 37.69
N LEU A 649 -11.64 -28.87 36.95
CA LEU A 649 -11.88 -28.94 35.51
C LEU A 649 -11.20 -27.76 34.82
N GLY A 650 -10.34 -28.02 33.85
CA GLY A 650 -9.58 -26.96 33.19
C GLY A 650 -9.03 -27.36 31.83
N ASN A 651 -8.61 -26.35 31.07
CA ASN A 651 -7.76 -26.52 29.89
C ASN A 651 -6.71 -25.42 29.88
N THR A 652 -5.43 -25.79 29.81
CA THR A 652 -4.30 -24.84 29.79
C THR A 652 -4.18 -24.03 28.50
N ALA A 653 -4.74 -24.55 27.41
CA ALA A 653 -4.58 -24.08 26.04
C ALA A 653 -5.91 -24.23 25.28
N ILE A 654 -6.90 -23.44 25.67
CA ILE A 654 -8.16 -23.32 24.94
C ILE A 654 -7.86 -22.84 23.52
N GLN A 655 -8.53 -23.41 22.53
CA GLN A 655 -8.27 -23.11 21.12
C GLN A 655 -8.45 -21.60 20.87
N ASP A 656 -7.53 -21.01 20.10
CA ASP A 656 -7.48 -19.59 19.73
C ASP A 656 -7.28 -18.58 20.89
N TRP A 657 -7.06 -19.05 22.13
CA TRP A 657 -6.77 -18.17 23.27
C TRP A 657 -5.29 -17.79 23.33
N ASN A 658 -5.03 -16.50 23.19
CA ASN A 658 -3.69 -15.92 23.31
C ASN A 658 -3.78 -14.44 23.76
N TYR A 659 -4.55 -14.19 24.83
CA TYR A 659 -4.89 -12.83 25.25
C TYR A 659 -3.76 -12.21 26.08
N SER A 660 -3.21 -11.10 25.60
CA SER A 660 -2.20 -10.33 26.34
C SER A 660 -2.84 -9.58 27.51
N ILE A 661 -2.34 -9.82 28.71
CA ILE A 661 -2.68 -9.09 29.92
C ILE A 661 -1.56 -8.11 30.25
N ASN A 662 -1.86 -6.81 30.35
CA ASN A 662 -0.88 -5.74 30.55
C ASN A 662 -1.35 -4.64 31.51
N ASN A 663 -0.39 -3.94 32.12
CA ASN A 663 -0.67 -2.82 33.04
C ASN A 663 -1.23 -1.57 32.31
N ARG A 664 -0.81 -1.38 31.06
CA ARG A 664 -1.26 -0.31 30.17
C ARG A 664 -1.62 -0.97 28.83
N PRO A 665 -2.77 -1.66 28.77
CA PRO A 665 -3.13 -2.44 27.60
C PRO A 665 -3.46 -1.52 26.43
N ASP A 666 -2.91 -1.84 25.25
CA ASP A 666 -3.33 -1.25 23.98
C ASP A 666 -4.64 -1.90 23.48
N LEU A 667 -5.20 -1.42 22.37
CA LEU A 667 -6.35 -2.06 21.72
C LEU A 667 -6.04 -3.53 21.37
N GLY A 668 -6.92 -4.44 21.79
CA GLY A 668 -6.72 -5.90 21.65
C GLY A 668 -6.00 -6.55 22.83
N GLU A 669 -5.53 -5.78 23.80
CA GLU A 669 -4.98 -6.26 25.07
C GLU A 669 -5.94 -5.98 26.22
N PHE A 670 -5.74 -6.68 27.34
CA PHE A 670 -6.67 -6.63 28.48
C PHE A 670 -5.93 -6.39 29.79
N ARG A 671 -6.67 -5.97 30.81
CA ARG A 671 -6.16 -5.77 32.17
C ARG A 671 -7.10 -6.30 33.22
N TYR A 672 -8.40 -6.19 32.99
CA TYR A 672 -9.42 -6.53 33.96
C TYR A 672 -10.12 -7.83 33.59
N LEU A 673 -10.56 -8.55 34.60
CA LEU A 673 -11.39 -9.74 34.49
C LEU A 673 -12.67 -9.51 35.30
N ARG A 674 -13.83 -9.77 34.71
CA ARG A 674 -15.12 -9.85 35.41
C ARG A 674 -15.71 -11.24 35.25
N PHE A 675 -16.21 -11.80 36.33
CA PHE A 675 -16.95 -13.06 36.30
C PHE A 675 -18.01 -13.09 37.39
N ALA A 676 -19.06 -13.86 37.17
CA ALA A 676 -20.10 -14.11 38.16
C ALA A 676 -20.16 -15.59 38.52
N TRP A 677 -20.13 -15.88 39.81
CA TRP A 677 -20.14 -17.24 40.32
C TRP A 677 -20.96 -17.37 41.61
N LYS A 678 -21.31 -18.61 41.95
CA LYS A 678 -21.84 -18.99 43.26
C LYS A 678 -21.53 -20.46 43.55
N THR A 679 -21.65 -20.87 44.80
CA THR A 679 -21.46 -22.25 45.26
C THR A 679 -22.30 -22.56 46.48
N THR A 680 -22.41 -23.83 46.87
CA THR A 680 -23.08 -24.24 48.10
C THR A 680 -22.36 -23.72 49.35
N GLU A 681 -23.11 -23.51 50.43
CA GLU A 681 -22.57 -23.05 51.71
C GLU A 681 -21.45 -23.98 52.22
N GLY A 682 -20.38 -23.38 52.76
CA GLY A 682 -19.23 -24.11 53.30
C GLY A 682 -18.21 -24.59 52.27
N ALA A 683 -18.49 -24.49 50.96
CA ALA A 683 -17.57 -24.88 49.90
C ALA A 683 -16.55 -23.79 49.55
N ASN A 684 -15.37 -24.21 49.05
CA ASN A 684 -14.47 -23.33 48.32
C ASN A 684 -14.73 -23.43 46.83
N ILE A 685 -14.70 -22.29 46.16
CA ILE A 685 -14.73 -22.16 44.70
C ILE A 685 -13.52 -21.36 44.25
N GLU A 686 -12.89 -21.82 43.17
CA GLU A 686 -11.63 -21.26 42.68
C GLU A 686 -11.66 -21.12 41.16
N LEU A 687 -11.03 -20.05 40.69
CA LEU A 687 -10.76 -19.78 39.28
C LEU A 687 -9.26 -19.61 39.10
N GLN A 688 -8.64 -20.50 38.36
CA GLN A 688 -7.22 -20.46 38.01
C GLN A 688 -7.04 -20.13 36.53
N LEU A 689 -6.04 -19.32 36.23
CA LEU A 689 -5.71 -18.82 34.90
C LEU A 689 -4.44 -19.49 34.38
N ALA A 690 -4.50 -20.06 33.17
CA ALA A 690 -3.30 -20.57 32.52
C ALA A 690 -2.54 -19.45 31.83
N ALA A 691 -1.23 -19.38 32.06
CA ALA A 691 -0.32 -18.47 31.39
C ALA A 691 0.59 -19.21 30.42
N SER A 692 0.48 -18.90 29.12
CA SER A 692 1.34 -19.48 28.08
C SER A 692 1.36 -21.02 28.09
N GLY A 693 0.19 -21.63 28.23
CA GLY A 693 0.00 -23.08 28.23
C GLY A 693 0.32 -23.78 29.56
N LYS A 694 0.47 -23.04 30.67
CA LYS A 694 0.83 -23.60 31.99
C LYS A 694 -0.04 -23.02 33.11
N TRP A 695 -0.36 -23.83 34.12
CA TRP A 695 -1.06 -23.40 35.33
C TRP A 695 -0.17 -22.61 36.31
N ASP A 696 1.15 -22.81 36.22
CA ASP A 696 2.18 -22.18 37.03
C ASP A 696 3.19 -21.40 36.17
N ARG A 697 3.65 -20.25 36.67
CA ARG A 697 4.76 -19.51 36.04
C ARG A 697 6.11 -20.07 36.51
N GLN A 698 6.80 -20.79 35.63
CA GLN A 698 8.18 -21.22 35.88
C GLN A 698 9.14 -20.03 35.82
N GLN A 699 9.82 -19.73 36.93
CA GLN A 699 10.92 -18.76 36.99
C GLN A 699 12.11 -19.39 37.72
N GLY A 700 13.21 -19.62 37.00
CA GLY A 700 14.52 -19.93 37.61
C GLY A 700 14.60 -21.27 38.37
N SER A 701 15.81 -21.80 38.47
CA SER A 701 16.13 -23.19 38.84
C SER A 701 16.07 -23.52 40.34
N GLN A 702 15.15 -22.97 41.13
CA GLN A 702 14.93 -23.42 42.51
C GLN A 702 13.43 -23.48 42.86
N ARG A 703 12.87 -24.70 42.80
CA ARG A 703 11.56 -25.02 43.40
C ARG A 703 11.70 -25.00 44.92
N GLN A 704 11.04 -24.06 45.59
CA GLN A 704 10.59 -24.28 46.97
C GLN A 704 9.11 -24.70 46.89
N GLU A 705 8.79 -25.89 47.39
CA GLU A 705 7.40 -26.34 47.54
C GLU A 705 6.58 -25.26 48.30
N GLY A 706 5.41 -24.92 47.77
CA GLY A 706 4.48 -23.95 48.39
C GLY A 706 4.57 -22.50 47.88
N ASN A 707 5.50 -22.15 46.99
CA ASN A 707 5.66 -20.78 46.45
C ASN A 707 5.58 -20.71 44.91
N GLU A 708 4.85 -21.65 44.30
CA GLU A 708 4.58 -21.64 42.87
C GLU A 708 3.75 -20.42 42.50
N ARG A 709 4.17 -19.70 41.45
CA ARG A 709 3.48 -18.49 40.98
C ARG A 709 2.25 -18.88 40.18
N VAL A 710 1.22 -19.32 40.90
CA VAL A 710 -0.12 -19.66 40.40
C VAL A 710 -0.95 -18.39 40.22
N LEU A 711 -1.77 -18.35 39.18
CA LEU A 711 -2.63 -17.22 38.86
C LEU A 711 -4.05 -17.58 39.25
N GLN A 712 -4.41 -17.40 40.52
CA GLN A 712 -5.63 -18.01 41.05
C GLN A 712 -6.41 -17.07 41.96
N TYR A 713 -7.73 -17.13 41.83
CA TYR A 713 -8.71 -16.52 42.69
C TYR A 713 -9.47 -17.60 43.49
N ARG A 714 -9.71 -17.36 44.79
CA ARG A 714 -10.40 -18.29 45.69
C ARG A 714 -11.44 -17.56 46.54
N ALA A 715 -12.61 -18.16 46.73
CA ALA A 715 -13.57 -17.77 47.76
C ALA A 715 -14.04 -19.00 48.55
N GLY A 716 -14.18 -18.86 49.87
CA GLY A 716 -14.57 -19.95 50.76
C GLY A 716 -13.87 -19.90 52.12
N PRO A 717 -14.25 -20.80 53.05
CA PRO A 717 -13.74 -20.79 54.42
C PRO A 717 -12.25 -21.16 54.51
N ASP A 718 -11.72 -21.92 53.54
CA ASP A 718 -10.34 -22.39 53.59
C ASP A 718 -9.36 -21.36 53.03
N ARG A 719 -8.19 -21.29 53.66
CA ARG A 719 -7.10 -20.38 53.28
C ARG A 719 -6.04 -21.12 52.48
N SER A 720 -5.46 -20.43 51.50
CA SER A 720 -4.25 -20.90 50.84
C SER A 720 -3.03 -20.36 51.57
N GLU A 721 -2.02 -21.21 51.80
CA GLU A 721 -0.70 -20.77 52.25
C GLU A 721 0.13 -20.18 51.09
N ASN A 722 -0.28 -20.43 49.84
CA ASN A 722 0.38 -19.87 48.67
C ASN A 722 0.00 -18.39 48.48
N ARG A 723 0.99 -17.51 48.66
CA ARG A 723 0.83 -16.04 48.55
C ARG A 723 0.38 -15.53 47.18
N TYR A 724 0.47 -16.34 46.14
CA TYR A 724 0.03 -15.98 44.79
C TYR A 724 -1.45 -16.27 44.55
N VAL A 725 -2.11 -17.03 45.43
CA VAL A 725 -3.57 -17.20 45.43
C VAL A 725 -4.21 -15.95 46.03
N LYS A 726 -5.12 -15.32 45.28
CA LYS A 726 -5.86 -14.14 45.71
C LYS A 726 -7.17 -14.58 46.36
N GLN A 727 -7.24 -14.47 47.69
CA GLN A 727 -8.49 -14.68 48.43
C GLN A 727 -9.47 -13.52 48.16
N ILE A 728 -10.61 -13.83 47.56
CA ILE A 728 -11.70 -12.89 47.28
C ILE A 728 -12.56 -12.68 48.54
N GLY A 729 -12.85 -13.76 49.28
CA GLY A 729 -13.66 -13.72 50.49
C GLY A 729 -13.51 -14.99 51.33
N PHE A 730 -13.79 -14.90 52.63
CA PHE A 730 -13.70 -16.02 53.59
C PHE A 730 -15.01 -16.78 53.79
N SER A 731 -16.05 -16.42 53.04
CA SER A 731 -17.34 -17.09 53.00
C SER A 731 -17.60 -17.62 51.60
N SER A 732 -18.28 -18.75 51.52
CA SER A 732 -18.77 -19.30 50.26
C SER A 732 -19.79 -18.33 49.64
N PRO A 733 -19.65 -17.91 48.38
CA PRO A 733 -20.65 -17.08 47.71
C PRO A 733 -21.91 -17.91 47.42
N THR A 734 -22.86 -17.93 48.34
CA THR A 734 -24.11 -18.70 48.19
C THR A 734 -25.12 -18.05 47.24
N GLU A 735 -25.03 -16.73 47.08
CA GLU A 735 -25.74 -15.96 46.07
C GLU A 735 -24.81 -15.57 44.93
N TRP A 736 -25.38 -15.26 43.76
CA TRP A 736 -24.61 -14.78 42.61
C TRP A 736 -23.78 -13.56 42.99
N THR A 737 -22.47 -13.72 42.89
CA THR A 737 -21.51 -12.69 43.26
C THR A 737 -20.70 -12.32 42.04
N ILE A 738 -20.80 -11.06 41.60
CA ILE A 738 -19.96 -10.52 40.54
C ILE A 738 -18.62 -10.10 41.13
N ILE A 739 -17.55 -10.61 40.55
CA ILE A 739 -16.19 -10.28 40.92
C ILE A 739 -15.54 -9.57 39.74
N THR A 740 -14.96 -8.39 40.01
CA THR A 740 -14.10 -7.68 39.04
C THR A 740 -12.71 -7.51 39.62
N ARG A 741 -11.67 -7.91 38.88
CA ARG A 741 -10.27 -7.90 39.31
C ARG A 741 -9.36 -7.27 38.27
N ASP A 742 -8.27 -6.66 38.76
CA ASP A 742 -7.17 -6.14 37.95
C ASP A 742 -6.09 -7.22 37.86
N LEU A 743 -6.10 -7.98 36.75
CA LEU A 743 -5.19 -9.10 36.53
C LEU A 743 -3.73 -8.65 36.51
N ALA A 744 -3.46 -7.50 35.88
CA ALA A 744 -2.10 -6.99 35.72
C ALA A 744 -1.52 -6.51 37.06
N SER A 745 -2.34 -5.87 37.90
CA SER A 745 -1.96 -5.53 39.28
C SER A 745 -1.78 -6.78 40.15
N ASP A 746 -2.66 -7.76 40.01
CA ASP A 746 -2.63 -8.98 40.83
C ASP A 746 -1.44 -9.89 40.51
N PHE A 747 -1.09 -10.00 39.23
CA PHE A 747 -0.20 -11.05 38.73
C PHE A 747 0.97 -10.57 37.85
N GLY A 748 0.95 -9.30 37.41
CA GLY A 748 1.85 -8.75 36.38
C GLY A 748 1.37 -9.07 34.96
N SER A 749 2.13 -8.65 33.94
CA SER A 749 1.80 -8.98 32.55
C SER A 749 1.97 -10.47 32.25
N PHE A 750 1.07 -11.09 31.49
CA PHE A 750 1.14 -12.47 31.01
C PHE A 750 0.25 -12.71 29.79
N LYS A 751 0.35 -13.88 29.16
CA LYS A 751 -0.55 -14.30 28.08
C LYS A 751 -1.52 -15.35 28.60
N LEU A 752 -2.80 -15.00 28.69
CA LEU A 752 -3.87 -15.91 29.11
C LEU A 752 -4.18 -16.89 27.96
N THR A 753 -4.09 -18.18 28.25
CA THR A 753 -4.30 -19.26 27.28
C THR A 753 -5.37 -20.26 27.71
N GLY A 754 -5.89 -20.16 28.93
CA GLY A 754 -6.83 -21.15 29.45
C GLY A 754 -7.32 -20.84 30.86
N LEU A 755 -8.29 -21.62 31.34
CA LEU A 755 -8.92 -21.47 32.65
C LEU A 755 -9.14 -22.84 33.29
N GLN A 756 -9.10 -22.88 34.61
CA GLN A 756 -9.50 -24.01 35.42
C GLN A 756 -10.41 -23.55 36.55
N PHE A 757 -11.45 -24.33 36.83
CA PHE A 757 -12.29 -24.19 38.01
C PHE A 757 -11.94 -25.30 38.98
N HIS A 758 -11.89 -24.98 40.26
CA HIS A 758 -11.80 -25.97 41.33
C HIS A 758 -12.93 -25.76 42.34
N LEU A 759 -13.50 -26.86 42.79
CA LEU A 759 -14.62 -26.88 43.72
C LEU A 759 -14.41 -27.98 44.77
N SER A 760 -14.68 -27.65 46.04
CA SER A 760 -14.53 -28.60 47.16
C SER A 760 -15.37 -29.87 47.00
N GLU A 761 -14.92 -30.98 47.59
CA GLU A 761 -15.65 -32.25 47.56
C GLU A 761 -17.09 -32.12 48.07
N GLY A 762 -18.03 -32.79 47.40
CA GLY A 762 -19.44 -32.82 47.78
C GLY A 762 -20.23 -31.52 47.55
N SER A 763 -19.65 -30.53 46.86
CA SER A 763 -20.30 -29.25 46.57
C SER A 763 -20.69 -29.10 45.10
N THR A 764 -21.53 -28.09 44.84
CA THR A 764 -21.94 -27.70 43.49
C THR A 764 -21.71 -26.21 43.31
N GLY A 765 -21.09 -25.85 42.18
CA GLY A 765 -20.76 -24.48 41.82
C GLY A 765 -21.47 -24.06 40.55
N TRP A 766 -21.59 -22.75 40.34
CA TRP A 766 -22.14 -22.19 39.11
C TRP A 766 -21.31 -21.00 38.64
N ILE A 767 -21.16 -20.88 37.31
CA ILE A 767 -20.50 -19.76 36.62
C ILE A 767 -21.46 -19.21 35.58
N ASP A 768 -21.75 -17.92 35.64
CA ASP A 768 -22.71 -17.27 34.75
C ASP A 768 -22.05 -16.65 33.51
N HIS A 769 -21.00 -15.86 33.73
CA HIS A 769 -20.28 -15.21 32.65
C HIS A 769 -18.83 -14.96 33.01
N ILE A 770 -17.98 -14.80 32.00
CA ILE A 770 -16.57 -14.42 32.14
C ILE A 770 -16.20 -13.46 31.02
N TYR A 771 -15.64 -12.30 31.40
CA TYR A 771 -15.24 -11.22 30.50
C TYR A 771 -13.85 -10.71 30.83
N LEU A 772 -13.08 -10.42 29.79
CA LEU A 772 -11.90 -9.55 29.90
C LEU A 772 -12.27 -8.15 29.45
N ALA A 773 -11.67 -7.16 30.09
CA ALA A 773 -11.76 -5.77 29.69
C ALA A 773 -10.39 -5.10 29.66
N ARG A 774 -10.22 -4.17 28.71
CA ARG A 774 -9.03 -3.32 28.60
C ARG A 774 -9.06 -2.25 29.69
N LYS A 775 -10.21 -1.61 29.90
CA LYS A 775 -10.47 -0.59 30.92
C LYS A 775 -11.65 -1.00 31.79
N MET A 776 -11.70 -0.49 33.02
CA MET A 776 -12.82 -0.76 33.92
C MET A 776 -14.17 -0.32 33.32
N SER A 777 -14.19 0.82 32.62
CA SER A 777 -15.38 1.35 31.95
C SER A 777 -15.86 0.49 30.78
N ASP A 778 -15.02 -0.38 30.19
CA ASP A 778 -15.48 -1.25 29.09
C ASP A 778 -16.53 -2.28 29.57
N PHE A 779 -16.62 -2.54 30.87
CA PHE A 779 -17.69 -3.37 31.40
C PHE A 779 -19.06 -2.69 31.42
N GLU A 780 -19.12 -1.36 31.26
CA GLU A 780 -20.40 -0.63 31.16
C GLU A 780 -21.19 -1.09 29.92
N TYR A 781 -20.52 -1.60 28.87
CA TYR A 781 -21.17 -2.19 27.71
C TYR A 781 -21.95 -3.49 27.99
N LEU A 782 -21.76 -4.10 29.17
CA LEU A 782 -22.51 -5.28 29.60
C LEU A 782 -23.86 -4.91 30.25
N ASP A 783 -23.99 -3.67 30.71
CA ASP A 783 -25.13 -3.20 31.48
C ASP A 783 -25.99 -2.28 30.60
N PRO A 784 -27.04 -2.78 29.94
CA PRO A 784 -27.82 -2.01 28.96
C PRO A 784 -28.46 -0.72 29.52
N GLU A 785 -28.65 -0.63 30.84
CA GLU A 785 -29.15 0.57 31.53
C GLU A 785 -28.09 1.69 31.67
N LEU A 786 -26.79 1.39 31.51
CA LEU A 786 -25.69 2.36 31.64
C LEU A 786 -25.19 2.90 30.30
N VAL A 787 -25.53 2.25 29.18
CA VAL A 787 -25.06 2.61 27.83
C VAL A 787 -25.92 3.72 27.17
N ASN A 788 -27.11 4.01 27.71
CA ASN A 788 -28.01 5.10 27.28
C ASN A 788 -28.44 5.99 28.46
N PRO A 789 -27.74 7.11 28.75
CA PRO A 789 -28.29 8.18 29.58
C PRO A 789 -29.37 9.02 28.86
#